data_AF-A0A8D8TKY8-F1
#
_entry.id   AF-A0A8D8TKY8-F1
#
_cell.length_a   1.000
_cell.length_b   1.000
_cell.length_c   1.000
_cell.angle_alpha   90.00
_cell.angle_beta   90.00
_cell.angle_gamma   90.00
#
_symmetry.space_group_name_H-M   'P 1'
#
loop_
_entity.id
_entity.type
_entity.pdbx_description
1 polymer ?
#
loop_
_entity_poly.entity_id
_entity_poly.type
_entity_poly.pdbx_seq_one_letter_code
_entity_poly.pdbx_strand_id
1 'polypeptide(L)'
;MDEKEINFNENIEINNHKIQALTQENEKLKEQLVSLTESQQLVKQEQAQLAAAQVDETVINENEQLKRDLESVKQEAGLTIENLHNQIAHKDVEINNKVAEMNASLEKCKQYENKCNELEATLSAKMTDFSTKEQLNRSQMEELRTMLEAVQVENVSIKEMNEELFSQKNSFAENLKQEDQKVVDKYKQQIQELDAKLAEEIQSKTLAVQSLELQVKEMQDRLNNYAHVENELGQYRNQVLHLEQTQTQLMTERTQWIHEFELKNNALSDLQKQLNEYNSKMTQSNQVDQELGAVKAQIQELELTKQELLRQVNEQSISSNFLRNELEALQDQFNQTKTNNERLEQEKNTLMETRAALEAKLKEFTEKENQYRAQFTQFEQTEHKLNEELARKDETIATLSASQEQGKSVASIEEIIKEKDNTLAEMMKTCEAKDLKLTELQHTVDKYVSEKYQFEKEALDLRNTLTEYENELQLVRATSEDLEYQLQERDKLVQELNQMKESFFVGDTKDSVRYSDEEHVKELRELQLMNESLHNEMYRSATEIENMKETICYLEQYNLQLRKSPQQSAEVALLSGQLEEQKRMYQELVKTVTTKHEESVRYHNEIQRLNGVLSAQLPRLSELGNQVNNLEQQLKATSEALATKERHLAETKEKLSVTQSQLEEVTQLMHSNERPEADGQAVQESVVQALHVAPVEASRERDELSQRVQSLQDEKAMLLTEINDLRLNQNNLYNENERLKQHLLHIEEENTVELVKAEDNIQKLSAQLREAEERVKSSATAYTSASVRSNQQVESLSHQVKSLSEHNNKLQEKLLTAEQLVEKHQASLTNLQIVLEQFQADKENEITQGLEFLQGELNNSYAKNNELCQTINSLQHQLAEARDNLSAAARLSDELHQKTLTIEQLNLKVEELLEELNKRDAKLKEVNNGGKVDKCLVTNMLCNFLTAPSRPARRQALQVLASVIDMSSGDRQRIGLEPSQAFNPNQSLSEAFVQFLENESSPRPNTQTSTPVSRRTSTTTSPLIFPETALPSLPQFPPMTPGSMLKDVLHSDS
;
A
#
# COMPACT_ATOMS: atom_id res chain seq x y z
N MET A 1 76.80 -26.75 -39.75
CA MET A 1 77.62 -25.64 -40.27
C MET A 1 76.82 -24.33 -40.23
N ASP A 2 76.25 -23.95 -39.07
CA ASP A 2 74.90 -23.34 -39.07
C ASP A 2 74.82 -21.92 -38.48
N GLU A 3 75.82 -21.47 -37.70
CA GLU A 3 75.77 -20.18 -36.98
C GLU A 3 75.78 -18.94 -37.91
N LYS A 4 76.14 -19.10 -39.20
CA LYS A 4 76.15 -17.99 -40.17
C LYS A 4 74.84 -17.82 -40.95
N GLU A 5 73.98 -18.84 -41.01
CA GLU A 5 72.66 -18.70 -41.64
C GLU A 5 71.62 -18.18 -40.62
N ILE A 6 71.71 -18.60 -39.36
CA ILE A 6 70.86 -18.07 -38.27
C ILE A 6 71.05 -16.55 -38.13
N ASN A 7 72.29 -16.08 -38.01
CA ASN A 7 72.58 -14.65 -37.84
C ASN A 7 72.20 -13.80 -39.07
N PHE A 8 72.11 -14.41 -40.26
CA PHE A 8 71.65 -13.72 -41.47
C PHE A 8 70.11 -13.63 -41.51
N ASN A 9 69.42 -14.70 -41.12
CA ASN A 9 67.96 -14.71 -41.00
C ASN A 9 67.46 -13.78 -39.89
N GLU A 10 68.08 -13.74 -38.71
CA GLU A 10 67.73 -12.79 -37.65
C GLU A 10 67.88 -11.33 -38.11
N ASN A 11 68.95 -11.01 -38.86
CA ASN A 11 69.12 -9.67 -39.43
C ASN A 11 68.11 -9.37 -40.55
N ILE A 12 67.61 -10.37 -41.27
CA ILE A 12 66.51 -10.20 -42.24
C ILE A 12 65.18 -10.00 -41.52
N GLU A 13 64.87 -10.74 -40.45
CA GLU A 13 63.66 -10.55 -39.66
C GLU A 13 63.65 -9.19 -38.94
N ILE A 14 64.76 -8.76 -38.34
CA ILE A 14 64.88 -7.44 -37.70
C ILE A 14 64.71 -6.31 -38.74
N ASN A 15 65.31 -6.43 -39.94
CA ASN A 15 65.10 -5.43 -40.99
C ASN A 15 63.67 -5.48 -41.56
N ASN A 16 63.08 -6.67 -41.71
CA ASN A 16 61.69 -6.81 -42.14
C ASN A 16 60.72 -6.20 -41.12
N HIS A 17 60.89 -6.45 -39.81
CA HIS A 17 60.12 -5.80 -38.76
C HIS A 17 60.32 -4.27 -38.76
N LYS A 18 61.54 -3.78 -39.01
CA LYS A 18 61.82 -2.34 -39.09
C LYS A 18 61.19 -1.69 -40.34
N ILE A 19 61.16 -2.40 -41.46
CA ILE A 19 60.41 -2.02 -42.66
C ILE A 19 58.90 -2.08 -42.39
N GLN A 20 58.40 -3.07 -41.66
CA GLN A 20 56.99 -3.19 -41.27
C GLN A 20 56.56 -2.03 -40.36
N ALA A 21 57.38 -1.66 -39.38
CA ALA A 21 57.17 -0.51 -38.52
C ALA A 21 57.16 0.80 -39.32
N LEU A 22 58.14 1.04 -40.20
CA LEU A 22 58.17 2.20 -41.09
C LEU A 22 57.00 2.20 -42.09
N THR A 23 56.49 1.03 -42.48
CA THR A 23 55.30 0.91 -43.34
C THR A 23 54.03 1.23 -42.56
N GLN A 24 53.89 0.75 -41.32
CA GLN A 24 52.78 1.13 -40.43
C GLN A 24 52.82 2.62 -40.04
N GLU A 25 54.01 3.20 -39.91
CA GLU A 25 54.20 4.64 -39.69
C GLU A 25 53.82 5.46 -40.93
N ASN A 26 54.15 4.99 -42.14
CA ASN A 26 53.70 5.61 -43.39
C ASN A 26 52.20 5.41 -43.66
N GLU A 27 51.62 4.27 -43.29
CA GLU A 27 50.16 4.06 -43.34
C GLU A 27 49.46 4.97 -42.31
N LYS A 28 49.97 5.11 -41.08
CA LYS A 28 49.46 6.11 -40.12
C LYS A 28 49.61 7.55 -40.61
N LEU A 29 50.71 7.90 -41.26
CA LEU A 29 50.89 9.22 -41.86
C LEU A 29 49.96 9.43 -43.06
N LYS A 30 49.61 8.37 -43.80
CA LYS A 30 48.52 8.42 -44.80
C LYS A 30 47.15 8.55 -44.14
N GLU A 31 46.82 7.82 -43.09
CA GLU A 31 45.56 7.95 -42.35
C GLU A 31 45.42 9.36 -41.76
N GLN A 32 46.52 9.95 -41.28
CA GLN A 32 46.58 11.35 -40.86
C GLN A 32 46.44 12.32 -42.05
N LEU A 33 47.01 12.03 -43.22
CA LEU A 33 46.80 12.85 -44.43
C LEU A 33 45.39 12.70 -45.02
N VAL A 34 44.78 11.52 -44.94
CA VAL A 34 43.40 11.24 -45.35
C VAL A 34 42.45 11.94 -44.40
N SER A 35 42.59 11.80 -43.08
CA SER A 35 41.78 12.55 -42.10
C SER A 35 42.03 14.06 -42.14
N LEU A 36 43.22 14.53 -42.53
CA LEU A 36 43.47 15.96 -42.83
C LEU A 36 42.78 16.41 -44.12
N THR A 37 42.63 15.51 -45.11
CA THR A 37 41.91 15.79 -46.37
C THR A 37 40.39 15.72 -46.18
N GLU A 38 39.90 14.75 -45.40
CA GLU A 38 38.50 14.60 -45.01
C GLU A 38 38.05 15.73 -44.09
N SER A 39 38.88 16.19 -43.14
CA SER A 39 38.59 17.41 -42.38
C SER A 39 38.63 18.68 -43.25
N GLN A 40 39.52 18.76 -44.26
CA GLN A 40 39.44 19.84 -45.26
C GLN A 40 38.22 19.73 -46.19
N GLN A 41 37.66 18.53 -46.39
CA GLN A 41 36.37 18.35 -47.07
C GLN A 41 35.20 18.70 -46.15
N LEU A 42 35.21 18.31 -44.86
CA LEU A 42 34.21 18.72 -43.88
C LEU A 42 34.18 20.24 -43.74
N VAL A 43 35.32 20.92 -43.58
CA VAL A 43 35.36 22.39 -43.50
C VAL A 43 34.78 23.05 -44.77
N LYS A 44 34.99 22.45 -45.96
CA LYS A 44 34.35 22.92 -47.20
C LYS A 44 32.86 22.56 -47.30
N GLN A 45 32.42 21.50 -46.62
CA GLN A 45 31.03 21.06 -46.58
C GLN A 45 30.22 21.85 -45.54
N GLU A 46 30.80 22.19 -44.38
CA GLU A 46 30.29 23.16 -43.42
C GLU A 46 30.20 24.56 -44.05
N GLN A 47 31.24 25.02 -44.76
CA GLN A 47 31.18 26.29 -45.51
C GLN A 47 30.15 26.28 -46.65
N ALA A 48 29.71 25.11 -47.13
CA ALA A 48 28.60 24.98 -48.08
C ALA A 48 27.22 24.87 -47.39
N GLN A 49 27.15 24.31 -46.17
CA GLN A 49 25.90 24.16 -45.40
C GLN A 49 25.53 25.43 -44.61
N LEU A 50 26.52 26.23 -44.17
CA LEU A 50 26.34 27.57 -43.64
C LEU A 50 25.74 28.58 -44.64
N ALA A 51 25.62 28.21 -45.92
CA ALA A 51 24.95 28.99 -46.95
C ALA A 51 23.50 28.54 -47.24
N ALA A 52 22.96 27.54 -46.53
CA ALA A 52 21.74 26.84 -46.93
C ALA A 52 20.75 26.47 -45.80
N ALA A 53 20.95 26.94 -44.57
CA ALA A 53 20.01 26.73 -43.46
C ALA A 53 19.62 28.07 -42.80
N GLN A 54 18.32 28.26 -42.53
CA GLN A 54 17.79 29.47 -41.90
C GLN A 54 17.95 29.39 -40.37
N VAL A 55 18.53 30.42 -39.75
CA VAL A 55 18.52 30.63 -38.29
C VAL A 55 18.33 32.13 -37.98
N ASP A 56 17.23 32.42 -37.29
CA ASP A 56 16.81 33.59 -36.51
C ASP A 56 17.35 35.02 -36.79
N GLU A 57 16.37 35.92 -36.94
CA GLU A 57 16.48 37.37 -37.19
C GLU A 57 17.06 38.17 -35.99
N THR A 58 17.26 37.54 -34.84
CA THR A 58 17.78 38.15 -33.60
C THR A 58 19.29 38.38 -33.64
N VAL A 59 20.07 37.38 -34.07
CA VAL A 59 21.56 37.40 -34.05
C VAL A 59 22.14 38.42 -35.04
N ILE A 60 21.39 38.77 -36.08
CA ILE A 60 21.74 39.81 -37.06
C ILE A 60 21.72 41.19 -36.39
N ASN A 61 20.72 41.48 -35.55
CA ASN A 61 20.52 42.80 -34.94
C ASN A 61 21.58 43.13 -33.88
N GLU A 62 22.03 42.15 -33.09
CA GLU A 62 23.12 42.37 -32.11
C GLU A 62 24.48 42.56 -32.79
N ASN A 63 24.77 41.83 -33.88
CA ASN A 63 25.98 42.04 -34.67
C ASN A 63 26.00 43.42 -35.36
N GLU A 64 24.86 43.85 -35.89
CA GLU A 64 24.66 45.20 -36.43
C GLU A 64 24.93 46.30 -35.39
N GLN A 65 24.49 46.12 -34.14
CA GLN A 65 24.74 47.06 -33.05
C GLN A 65 26.23 47.17 -32.72
N LEU A 66 26.89 46.04 -32.43
CA LEU A 66 28.34 46.00 -32.13
C LEU A 66 29.19 46.58 -33.28
N LYS A 67 28.74 46.42 -34.53
CA LYS A 67 29.41 46.95 -35.72
C LYS A 67 29.27 48.47 -35.86
N ARG A 68 28.15 49.06 -35.41
CA ARG A 68 27.97 50.52 -35.33
C ARG A 68 28.82 51.12 -34.21
N ASP A 69 28.87 50.48 -33.06
CA ASP A 69 29.66 50.94 -31.91
C ASP A 69 31.18 50.89 -32.23
N LEU A 70 31.65 49.88 -32.96
CA LEU A 70 33.03 49.79 -33.45
C LEU A 70 33.40 50.90 -34.45
N GLU A 71 32.47 51.28 -35.34
CA GLU A 71 32.74 52.33 -36.35
C GLU A 71 32.72 53.74 -35.74
N SER A 72 31.95 53.96 -34.68
CA SER A 72 31.99 55.20 -33.87
C SER A 72 33.39 55.42 -33.28
N VAL A 73 33.98 54.38 -32.68
CA VAL A 73 35.34 54.44 -32.11
C VAL A 73 36.40 54.68 -33.19
N LYS A 74 36.21 54.18 -34.43
CA LYS A 74 37.09 54.55 -35.55
C LYS A 74 36.98 56.01 -35.96
N GLN A 75 35.81 56.63 -35.89
CA GLN A 75 35.67 58.05 -36.25
C GLN A 75 36.39 58.97 -35.25
N GLU A 76 36.30 58.69 -33.95
CA GLU A 76 37.09 59.43 -32.94
C GLU A 76 38.61 59.22 -33.12
N ALA A 77 39.03 57.99 -33.41
CA ALA A 77 40.43 57.69 -33.71
C ALA A 77 40.91 58.41 -34.99
N GLY A 78 40.08 58.49 -36.03
CA GLY A 78 40.37 59.20 -37.27
C GLY A 78 40.58 60.70 -37.05
N LEU A 79 39.67 61.35 -36.31
CA LEU A 79 39.76 62.78 -35.98
C LEU A 79 40.99 63.12 -35.14
N THR A 80 41.42 62.24 -34.22
CA THR A 80 42.67 62.44 -33.47
C THR A 80 43.92 62.27 -34.35
N ILE A 81 43.91 61.34 -35.30
CA ILE A 81 45.02 61.16 -36.27
C ILE A 81 45.13 62.35 -37.24
N GLU A 82 44.00 62.89 -37.73
CA GLU A 82 43.98 64.07 -38.60
C GLU A 82 44.49 65.33 -37.87
N ASN A 83 44.11 65.51 -36.61
CA ASN A 83 44.58 66.62 -35.78
C ASN A 83 46.11 66.53 -35.52
N LEU A 84 46.65 65.33 -35.31
CA LEU A 84 48.10 65.09 -35.23
C LEU A 84 48.82 65.34 -36.57
N HIS A 85 48.24 64.94 -37.70
CA HIS A 85 48.79 65.22 -39.03
C HIS A 85 48.95 66.73 -39.29
N ASN A 86 47.93 67.51 -38.93
CA ASN A 86 47.96 68.97 -39.06
C ASN A 86 49.04 69.63 -38.16
N GLN A 87 49.30 69.07 -36.96
CA GLN A 87 50.40 69.55 -36.12
C GLN A 87 51.80 69.21 -36.68
N ILE A 88 51.96 68.05 -37.33
CA ILE A 88 53.21 67.66 -38.01
C ILE A 88 53.47 68.60 -39.20
N ALA A 89 52.47 68.80 -40.07
CA ALA A 89 52.59 69.71 -41.22
C ALA A 89 52.97 71.14 -40.80
N HIS A 90 52.45 71.64 -39.68
CA HIS A 90 52.81 72.95 -39.16
C HIS A 90 54.28 73.03 -38.67
N LYS A 91 54.84 71.93 -38.16
CA LYS A 91 56.26 71.83 -37.77
C LYS A 91 57.20 71.73 -38.97
N ASP A 92 56.81 71.02 -40.03
CA ASP A 92 57.62 70.94 -41.25
C ASP A 92 57.79 72.31 -41.92
N VAL A 93 56.77 73.18 -41.86
CA VAL A 93 56.90 74.58 -42.30
C VAL A 93 57.90 75.36 -41.43
N GLU A 94 57.91 75.14 -40.11
CA GLU A 94 58.86 75.77 -39.18
C GLU A 94 60.31 75.33 -39.45
N ILE A 95 60.51 74.03 -39.74
CA ILE A 95 61.82 73.45 -40.08
C ILE A 95 62.32 73.99 -41.42
N ASN A 96 61.47 74.03 -42.46
CA ASN A 96 61.85 74.56 -43.77
C ASN A 96 62.25 76.05 -43.71
N ASN A 97 61.58 76.86 -42.88
CA ASN A 97 61.97 78.25 -42.65
C ASN A 97 63.37 78.37 -42.01
N LYS A 98 63.70 77.53 -41.01
CA LYS A 98 65.04 77.50 -40.40
C LYS A 98 66.13 76.99 -41.36
N VAL A 99 65.79 76.07 -42.25
CA VAL A 99 66.70 75.64 -43.35
C VAL A 99 66.96 76.78 -44.33
N ALA A 100 65.98 77.66 -44.60
CA ALA A 100 66.20 78.86 -45.42
C ALA A 100 67.15 79.87 -44.75
N GLU A 101 67.01 80.12 -43.44
CA GLU A 101 67.92 80.98 -42.67
C GLU A 101 69.36 80.45 -42.64
N MET A 102 69.53 79.12 -42.54
CA MET A 102 70.84 78.48 -42.55
C MET A 102 71.51 78.58 -43.93
N ASN A 103 70.76 78.43 -45.02
CA ASN A 103 71.27 78.64 -46.38
C ASN A 103 71.66 80.11 -46.65
N ALA A 104 70.88 81.07 -46.14
CA ALA A 104 71.23 82.49 -46.20
C ALA A 104 72.50 82.85 -45.40
N SER A 105 72.87 82.00 -44.43
CA SER A 105 74.13 82.12 -43.67
C SER A 105 75.32 81.50 -44.41
N LEU A 106 75.11 80.40 -45.13
CA LEU A 106 76.14 79.75 -45.95
C LEU A 106 76.62 80.64 -47.11
N GLU A 107 75.72 81.41 -47.72
CA GLU A 107 76.08 82.31 -48.84
C GLU A 107 76.98 83.48 -48.39
N LYS A 108 76.96 83.85 -47.11
CA LYS A 108 77.90 84.84 -46.55
C LYS A 108 79.33 84.28 -46.44
N CYS A 109 79.52 82.98 -46.21
CA CYS A 109 80.86 82.39 -46.13
C CYS A 109 81.61 82.46 -47.48
N LYS A 110 80.90 82.22 -48.60
CA LYS A 110 81.47 82.35 -49.96
C LYS A 110 81.96 83.76 -50.30
N GLN A 111 81.43 84.79 -49.63
CA GLN A 111 81.88 86.17 -49.82
C GLN A 111 83.22 86.48 -49.12
N TYR A 112 83.61 85.69 -48.11
CA TYR A 112 84.92 85.80 -47.46
C TYR A 112 86.01 85.02 -48.22
N GLU A 113 85.68 83.87 -48.79
CA GLU A 113 86.61 83.04 -49.57
C GLU A 113 87.17 83.81 -50.79
N ASN A 114 86.30 84.52 -51.52
CA ASN A 114 86.70 85.39 -52.63
C ASN A 114 87.66 86.53 -52.22
N LYS A 115 87.75 86.87 -50.93
CA LYS A 115 88.56 87.98 -50.42
C LYS A 115 89.98 87.57 -50.00
N CYS A 116 90.24 86.26 -49.86
CA CYS A 116 91.60 85.75 -49.72
C CYS A 116 92.38 85.82 -51.05
N ASN A 117 91.70 85.59 -52.17
CA ASN A 117 92.31 85.52 -53.50
C ASN A 117 92.86 86.87 -54.00
N GLU A 118 92.38 88.02 -53.48
CA GLU A 118 92.96 89.34 -53.77
C GLU A 118 94.29 89.59 -53.03
N LEU A 119 94.55 88.92 -51.91
CA LEU A 119 95.73 89.16 -51.08
C LEU A 119 97.00 88.47 -51.61
N GLU A 120 96.87 87.26 -52.18
CA GLU A 120 98.02 86.54 -52.77
C GLU A 120 98.63 87.32 -53.96
N ALA A 121 97.79 87.98 -54.76
CA ALA A 121 98.23 88.83 -55.87
C ALA A 121 99.14 89.99 -55.43
N THR A 122 99.05 90.44 -54.17
CA THR A 122 99.83 91.58 -53.64
C THR A 122 101.22 91.15 -53.14
N LEU A 123 101.42 89.89 -52.77
CA LEU A 123 102.69 89.42 -52.18
C LEU A 123 103.81 89.25 -53.23
N SER A 124 103.44 88.90 -54.46
CA SER A 124 104.38 88.62 -55.57
C SER A 124 105.18 89.87 -56.03
N ALA A 125 104.72 91.07 -55.68
CA ALA A 125 105.28 92.34 -56.16
C ALA A 125 106.48 92.90 -55.34
N LYS A 126 106.88 92.27 -54.22
CA LYS A 126 107.91 92.83 -53.31
C LYS A 126 109.24 92.07 -53.24
N MET A 127 109.33 90.85 -53.81
CA MET A 127 110.55 90.03 -53.74
C MET A 127 111.65 90.47 -54.73
N THR A 128 111.33 91.32 -55.71
CA THR A 128 112.27 91.82 -56.73
C THR A 128 113.26 92.88 -56.22
N ASP A 129 113.06 93.45 -55.02
CA ASP A 129 113.78 94.63 -54.54
C ASP A 129 114.96 94.33 -53.59
N PHE A 130 115.18 93.06 -53.19
CA PHE A 130 116.23 92.70 -52.22
C PHE A 130 117.57 92.26 -52.82
N SER A 131 117.66 92.12 -54.15
CA SER A 131 118.89 91.77 -54.90
C SER A 131 120.03 92.80 -54.75
N THR A 132 119.75 93.95 -54.14
CA THR A 132 120.69 95.07 -53.96
C THR A 132 121.29 95.16 -52.56
N LYS A 133 120.84 94.35 -51.58
CA LYS A 133 121.33 94.39 -50.19
C LYS A 133 122.43 93.39 -49.84
N GLU A 134 122.80 92.52 -50.78
CA GLU A 134 123.87 91.53 -50.62
C GLU A 134 125.23 92.16 -50.24
N GLN A 135 125.43 93.45 -50.54
CA GLN A 135 126.69 94.15 -50.34
C GLN A 135 126.91 94.71 -48.91
N LEU A 136 125.92 94.65 -48.00
CA LEU A 136 126.11 95.01 -46.57
C LEU A 136 126.44 93.82 -45.65
N ASN A 137 126.31 92.58 -46.16
CA ASN A 137 126.53 91.28 -45.48
C ASN A 137 127.91 91.06 -44.83
N ARG A 138 128.79 92.08 -44.78
CA ARG A 138 130.10 92.03 -44.09
C ARG A 138 130.18 92.84 -42.79
N SER A 139 129.24 93.74 -42.54
CA SER A 139 129.12 94.41 -41.22
C SER A 139 128.18 93.64 -40.28
N GLN A 140 127.15 93.02 -40.85
CA GLN A 140 126.08 92.33 -40.12
C GLN A 140 126.54 91.07 -39.36
N MET A 141 127.74 90.54 -39.65
CA MET A 141 128.27 89.32 -39.01
C MET A 141 128.53 89.45 -37.50
N GLU A 142 128.83 90.65 -36.97
CA GLU A 142 129.10 90.83 -35.54
C GLU A 142 127.81 91.16 -34.74
N GLU A 143 126.89 91.95 -35.31
CA GLU A 143 125.59 92.26 -34.67
C GLU A 143 124.59 91.08 -34.72
N LEU A 144 124.71 90.16 -35.69
CA LEU A 144 123.91 88.93 -35.70
C LEU A 144 124.12 88.08 -34.44
N ARG A 145 125.28 88.22 -33.77
CA ARG A 145 125.59 87.50 -32.54
C ARG A 145 124.77 88.00 -31.34
N THR A 146 124.53 89.30 -31.23
CA THR A 146 123.73 89.89 -30.14
C THR A 146 122.22 89.78 -30.38
N MET A 147 121.77 89.66 -31.63
CA MET A 147 120.37 89.32 -31.92
C MET A 147 120.03 87.85 -31.66
N LEU A 148 120.99 86.93 -31.74
CA LEU A 148 120.76 85.51 -31.45
C LEU A 148 120.32 85.27 -30.00
N GLU A 149 120.92 85.99 -29.04
CA GLU A 149 120.55 85.90 -27.61
C GLU A 149 119.14 86.44 -27.33
N ALA A 150 118.64 87.39 -28.12
CA ALA A 150 117.26 87.87 -28.01
C ALA A 150 116.25 86.82 -28.55
N VAL A 151 116.55 86.20 -29.70
CA VAL A 151 115.74 85.10 -30.26
C VAL A 151 115.72 83.89 -29.33
N GLN A 152 116.77 83.67 -28.54
CA GLN A 152 116.83 82.63 -27.51
C GLN A 152 115.74 82.81 -26.43
N VAL A 153 115.43 84.06 -26.05
CA VAL A 153 114.39 84.39 -25.05
C VAL A 153 112.98 84.23 -25.64
N GLU A 154 112.77 84.65 -26.88
CA GLU A 154 111.48 84.51 -27.58
C GLU A 154 111.11 83.01 -27.75
N ASN A 155 112.09 82.15 -28.00
CA ASN A 155 111.89 80.70 -28.03
C ASN A 155 111.45 80.09 -26.69
N VAL A 156 111.78 80.70 -25.54
CA VAL A 156 111.26 80.23 -24.24
C VAL A 156 109.77 80.55 -24.11
N SER A 157 109.36 81.78 -24.45
CA SER A 157 107.95 82.18 -24.39
C SER A 157 107.06 81.39 -25.37
N ILE A 158 107.58 81.09 -26.57
CA ILE A 158 106.91 80.19 -27.52
C ILE A 158 106.78 78.77 -26.94
N LYS A 159 107.73 78.30 -26.13
CA LYS A 159 107.65 76.98 -25.48
C LYS A 159 106.61 76.94 -24.38
N GLU A 160 106.56 77.97 -23.52
CA GLU A 160 105.53 78.13 -22.48
C GLU A 160 104.12 78.17 -23.10
N MET A 161 103.93 78.94 -24.18
CA MET A 161 102.66 79.01 -24.91
C MET A 161 102.25 77.67 -25.55
N ASN A 162 103.21 76.85 -25.99
CA ASN A 162 102.94 75.50 -26.50
C ASN A 162 102.59 74.51 -25.37
N GLU A 163 103.19 74.63 -24.17
CA GLU A 163 102.83 73.83 -23.00
C GLU A 163 101.42 74.20 -22.48
N GLU A 164 101.03 75.47 -22.55
CA GLU A 164 99.67 75.91 -22.25
C GLU A 164 98.64 75.41 -23.28
N LEU A 165 98.95 75.48 -24.59
CA LEU A 165 98.13 74.89 -25.65
C LEU A 165 97.98 73.37 -25.52
N PHE A 166 99.05 72.67 -25.11
CA PHE A 166 99.02 71.23 -24.85
C PHE A 166 98.14 70.90 -23.64
N SER A 167 98.21 71.69 -22.57
CA SER A 167 97.33 71.60 -21.40
C SER A 167 95.86 71.83 -21.76
N GLN A 168 95.54 72.86 -22.55
CA GLN A 168 94.18 73.11 -23.03
C GLN A 168 93.67 71.94 -23.90
N LYS A 169 94.48 71.47 -24.86
CA LYS A 169 94.16 70.31 -25.71
C LYS A 169 93.87 69.06 -24.89
N ASN A 170 94.65 68.79 -23.85
CA ASN A 170 94.42 67.64 -22.97
C ASN A 170 93.13 67.80 -22.17
N SER A 171 92.86 69.00 -21.61
CA SER A 171 91.60 69.25 -20.89
C SER A 171 90.37 69.10 -21.80
N PHE A 172 90.46 69.51 -23.08
CA PHE A 172 89.39 69.32 -24.05
C PHE A 172 89.20 67.85 -24.42
N ALA A 173 90.28 67.09 -24.60
CA ALA A 173 90.21 65.65 -24.85
C ALA A 173 89.70 64.85 -23.64
N GLU A 174 89.97 65.31 -22.42
CA GLU A 174 89.46 64.71 -21.18
C GLU A 174 87.98 65.04 -20.96
N ASN A 175 87.56 66.28 -21.25
CA ASN A 175 86.14 66.66 -21.26
C ASN A 175 85.35 65.89 -22.32
N LEU A 176 85.88 65.69 -23.53
CA LEU A 176 85.22 64.85 -24.55
C LEU A 176 85.05 63.41 -24.05
N LYS A 177 86.09 62.80 -23.47
CA LYS A 177 86.01 61.47 -22.87
C LYS A 177 84.99 61.39 -21.73
N GLN A 178 84.86 62.43 -20.91
CA GLN A 178 83.81 62.47 -19.89
C GLN A 178 82.41 62.56 -20.49
N GLU A 179 82.21 63.31 -21.58
CA GLU A 179 80.92 63.42 -22.25
C GLU A 179 80.54 62.13 -22.99
N ASP A 180 81.50 61.53 -23.72
CA ASP A 180 81.35 60.19 -24.32
C ASP A 180 81.02 59.14 -23.25
N GLN A 181 81.71 59.17 -22.10
CA GLN A 181 81.44 58.25 -20.98
C GLN A 181 80.05 58.46 -20.39
N LYS A 182 79.58 59.70 -20.19
CA LYS A 182 78.19 59.99 -19.76
C LYS A 182 77.17 59.46 -20.77
N VAL A 183 77.44 59.58 -22.06
CA VAL A 183 76.56 59.05 -23.13
C VAL A 183 76.53 57.52 -23.09
N VAL A 184 77.69 56.87 -22.95
CA VAL A 184 77.79 55.41 -22.77
C VAL A 184 77.06 54.94 -21.51
N ASP A 185 77.26 55.59 -20.37
CA ASP A 185 76.59 55.22 -19.12
C ASP A 185 75.08 55.47 -19.17
N LYS A 186 74.63 56.52 -19.87
CA LYS A 186 73.20 56.75 -20.14
C LYS A 186 72.59 55.65 -21.00
N TYR A 187 73.24 55.24 -22.09
CA TYR A 187 72.76 54.12 -22.91
C TYR A 187 72.80 52.80 -22.13
N LYS A 188 73.82 52.58 -21.30
CA LYS A 188 73.94 51.42 -20.43
C LYS A 188 72.82 51.38 -19.37
N GLN A 189 72.45 52.51 -18.79
CA GLN A 189 71.28 52.61 -17.91
C GLN A 189 69.97 52.31 -18.68
N GLN A 190 69.80 52.85 -19.90
CA GLN A 190 68.63 52.55 -20.72
C GLN A 190 68.53 51.07 -21.11
N ILE A 191 69.67 50.42 -21.39
CA ILE A 191 69.72 48.96 -21.60
C ILE A 191 69.32 48.22 -20.33
N GLN A 192 69.86 48.59 -19.16
CA GLN A 192 69.47 47.98 -17.88
C GLN A 192 67.98 48.18 -17.53
N GLU A 193 67.40 49.33 -17.87
CA GLU A 193 65.95 49.59 -17.70
C GLU A 193 65.10 48.78 -18.68
N LEU A 194 65.60 48.48 -19.88
CA LEU A 194 64.93 47.60 -20.86
C LEU A 194 65.06 46.12 -20.48
N ASP A 195 66.25 45.68 -20.05
CA ASP A 195 66.50 44.32 -19.54
C ASP A 195 65.65 44.04 -18.29
N ALA A 196 65.49 45.01 -17.39
CA ALA A 196 64.62 44.90 -16.21
C ALA A 196 63.14 44.76 -16.60
N LYS A 197 62.64 45.58 -17.55
CA LYS A 197 61.26 45.47 -18.05
C LYS A 197 61.02 44.16 -18.79
N LEU A 198 61.99 43.69 -19.57
CA LEU A 198 61.92 42.39 -20.25
C LEU A 198 61.92 41.23 -19.24
N ALA A 199 62.70 41.32 -18.16
CA ALA A 199 62.69 40.34 -17.08
C ALA A 199 61.34 40.33 -16.32
N GLU A 200 60.74 41.50 -16.07
CA GLU A 200 59.41 41.64 -15.46
C GLU A 200 58.30 41.08 -16.37
N GLU A 201 58.36 41.36 -17.69
CA GLU A 201 57.42 40.80 -18.67
C GLU A 201 57.58 39.28 -18.82
N ILE A 202 58.81 38.76 -18.83
CA ILE A 202 59.09 37.32 -18.80
C ILE A 202 58.54 36.70 -17.52
N GLN A 203 58.79 37.30 -16.34
CA GLN A 203 58.27 36.79 -15.07
C GLN A 203 56.74 36.78 -15.05
N SER A 204 56.08 37.84 -15.54
CA SER A 204 54.62 37.89 -15.68
C SER A 204 54.09 36.80 -16.62
N LYS A 205 54.79 36.51 -17.72
CA LYS A 205 54.43 35.44 -18.67
C LYS A 205 54.68 34.05 -18.09
N THR A 206 55.76 33.85 -17.33
CA THR A 206 56.02 32.59 -16.60
C THR A 206 54.94 32.33 -15.55
N LEU A 207 54.51 33.34 -14.79
CA LEU A 207 53.41 33.20 -13.83
C LEU A 207 52.07 32.87 -14.53
N ALA A 208 51.80 33.49 -15.68
CA ALA A 208 50.62 33.15 -16.50
C ALA A 208 50.67 31.71 -17.02
N VAL A 209 51.83 31.24 -17.50
CA VAL A 209 52.04 29.84 -17.92
C VAL A 209 51.83 28.88 -16.75
N GLN A 210 52.41 29.16 -15.57
CA GLN A 210 52.21 28.33 -14.37
C GLN A 210 50.75 28.27 -13.93
N SER A 211 49.99 29.37 -14.08
CA SER A 211 48.55 29.37 -13.82
C SER A 211 47.76 28.52 -14.83
N LEU A 212 48.18 28.49 -16.10
CA LEU A 212 47.58 27.64 -17.14
C LEU A 212 47.95 26.16 -16.95
N GLU A 213 49.20 25.86 -16.58
CA GLU A 213 49.64 24.49 -16.21
C GLU A 213 48.84 23.94 -15.03
N LEU A 214 48.56 24.78 -14.02
CA LEU A 214 47.70 24.41 -12.89
C LEU A 214 46.25 24.14 -13.33
N GLN A 215 45.67 24.98 -14.19
CA GLN A 215 44.33 24.77 -14.73
C GLN A 215 44.23 23.53 -15.62
N VAL A 216 45.24 23.24 -16.46
CA VAL A 216 45.34 22.00 -17.25
C VAL A 216 45.42 20.79 -16.33
N LYS A 217 46.18 20.87 -15.23
CA LYS A 217 46.22 19.81 -14.23
C LYS A 217 44.87 19.60 -13.54
N GLU A 218 44.20 20.66 -13.09
CA GLU A 218 42.84 20.56 -12.53
C GLU A 218 41.84 19.94 -13.53
N MET A 219 41.90 20.32 -14.80
CA MET A 219 41.08 19.74 -15.87
C MET A 219 41.36 18.24 -16.04
N GLN A 220 42.63 17.83 -15.95
CA GLN A 220 43.03 16.43 -16.09
C GLN A 220 42.69 15.59 -14.84
N ASP A 221 42.82 16.16 -13.64
CA ASP A 221 42.36 15.53 -12.40
C ASP A 221 40.81 15.40 -12.38
N ARG A 222 40.07 16.38 -12.91
CA ARG A 222 38.62 16.26 -13.15
C ARG A 222 38.30 15.16 -14.17
N LEU A 223 39.05 15.05 -15.27
CA LEU A 223 38.86 14.00 -16.27
C LEU A 223 39.10 12.60 -15.70
N ASN A 224 40.14 12.44 -14.86
CA ASN A 224 40.42 11.21 -14.13
C ASN A 224 39.25 10.84 -13.18
N ASN A 225 38.67 11.83 -12.49
CA ASN A 225 37.49 11.62 -11.63
C ASN A 225 36.26 11.23 -12.44
N TYR A 226 36.02 11.81 -13.62
CA TYR A 226 34.94 11.37 -14.51
C TYR A 226 35.11 9.92 -14.97
N ALA A 227 36.33 9.51 -15.35
CA ALA A 227 36.62 8.13 -15.72
C ALA A 227 36.45 7.14 -14.53
N HIS A 228 36.71 7.59 -13.30
CA HIS A 228 36.42 6.80 -12.10
C HIS A 228 34.91 6.63 -11.87
N VAL A 229 34.13 7.71 -11.97
CA VAL A 229 32.66 7.67 -11.84
C VAL A 229 32.01 6.85 -12.96
N GLU A 230 32.53 6.90 -14.20
CA GLU A 230 32.07 6.06 -15.30
C GLU A 230 32.31 4.57 -15.03
N ASN A 231 33.44 4.21 -14.43
CA ASN A 231 33.74 2.84 -14.00
C ASN A 231 32.80 2.39 -12.85
N GLU A 232 32.55 3.24 -11.85
CA GLU A 232 31.56 2.96 -10.80
C GLU A 232 30.14 2.79 -11.36
N LEU A 233 29.70 3.66 -12.27
CA LEU A 233 28.43 3.52 -12.99
C LEU A 233 28.38 2.23 -13.81
N GLY A 234 29.49 1.80 -14.41
CA GLY A 234 29.62 0.50 -15.06
C GLY A 234 29.44 -0.68 -14.09
N GLN A 235 30.01 -0.58 -12.89
CA GLN A 235 29.84 -1.59 -11.83
C GLN A 235 28.40 -1.64 -11.31
N TYR A 236 27.77 -0.50 -11.04
CA TYR A 236 26.34 -0.43 -10.66
C TYR A 236 25.44 -0.96 -11.77
N ARG A 237 25.72 -0.67 -13.05
CA ARG A 237 24.95 -1.19 -14.20
C ARG A 237 25.06 -2.71 -14.33
N ASN A 238 26.23 -3.29 -14.04
CA ASN A 238 26.42 -4.74 -13.96
C ASN A 238 25.70 -5.36 -12.75
N GLN A 239 25.67 -4.69 -11.59
CA GLN A 239 24.89 -5.13 -10.44
C GLN A 239 23.38 -5.09 -10.72
N VAL A 240 22.86 -4.04 -11.36
CA VAL A 240 21.46 -3.95 -11.80
C VAL A 240 21.12 -5.07 -12.77
N LEU A 241 21.96 -5.32 -13.79
CA LEU A 241 21.75 -6.42 -14.74
C LEU A 241 21.73 -7.79 -14.04
N HIS A 242 22.56 -8.00 -13.02
CA HIS A 242 22.52 -9.22 -12.21
C HIS A 242 21.23 -9.32 -11.38
N LEU A 243 20.80 -8.22 -10.76
CA LEU A 243 19.53 -8.17 -10.03
C LEU A 243 18.33 -8.46 -10.95
N GLU A 244 18.27 -7.86 -12.15
CA GLU A 244 17.25 -8.15 -13.18
C GLU A 244 17.23 -9.64 -13.58
N GLN A 245 18.40 -10.27 -13.72
CA GLN A 245 18.52 -11.71 -13.98
C GLN A 245 17.98 -12.55 -12.81
N THR A 246 18.35 -12.22 -11.56
CA THR A 246 17.82 -12.94 -10.38
C THR A 246 16.32 -12.72 -10.18
N GLN A 247 15.80 -11.52 -10.44
CA GLN A 247 14.36 -11.23 -10.42
C GLN A 247 13.63 -12.04 -11.49
N THR A 248 14.21 -12.17 -12.68
CA THR A 248 13.65 -13.00 -13.76
C THR A 248 13.62 -14.48 -13.37
N GLN A 249 14.69 -15.01 -12.77
CA GLN A 249 14.74 -16.37 -12.23
C GLN A 249 13.66 -16.59 -11.17
N LEU A 250 13.60 -15.74 -10.14
CA LEU A 250 12.59 -15.80 -9.08
C LEU A 250 11.15 -15.69 -9.61
N MET A 251 10.91 -14.92 -10.67
CA MET A 251 9.60 -14.84 -11.33
C MET A 251 9.27 -16.13 -12.12
N THR A 252 10.26 -16.80 -12.72
CA THR A 252 10.03 -18.12 -13.32
C THR A 252 9.78 -19.21 -12.27
N GLU A 253 10.52 -19.22 -11.16
CA GLU A 253 10.29 -20.12 -10.03
C GLU A 253 8.90 -19.89 -9.41
N ARG A 254 8.51 -18.64 -9.17
CA ARG A 254 7.17 -18.27 -8.71
C ARG A 254 6.08 -18.78 -9.66
N THR A 255 6.31 -18.70 -10.97
CA THR A 255 5.36 -19.19 -11.98
C THR A 255 5.24 -20.72 -11.94
N GLN A 256 6.35 -21.43 -11.75
CA GLN A 256 6.36 -22.89 -11.55
C GLN A 256 5.62 -23.29 -10.25
N TRP A 257 5.85 -22.57 -9.15
CA TRP A 257 5.14 -22.78 -7.88
C TRP A 257 3.64 -22.52 -7.98
N ILE A 258 3.22 -21.49 -8.72
CA ILE A 258 1.80 -21.24 -9.01
C ILE A 258 1.21 -22.41 -9.80
N HIS A 259 1.89 -22.88 -10.85
CA HIS A 259 1.40 -24.00 -11.66
C HIS A 259 1.34 -25.33 -10.87
N GLU A 260 2.34 -25.61 -10.03
CA GLU A 260 2.29 -26.75 -9.09
C GLU A 260 1.14 -26.63 -8.09
N PHE A 261 0.87 -25.42 -7.59
CA PHE A 261 -0.24 -25.17 -6.68
C PHE A 261 -1.59 -25.37 -7.37
N GLU A 262 -1.76 -24.87 -8.60
CA GLU A 262 -2.95 -25.10 -9.43
C GLU A 262 -3.19 -26.59 -9.68
N LEU A 263 -2.15 -27.35 -10.06
CA LEU A 263 -2.23 -28.80 -10.23
C LEU A 263 -2.66 -29.52 -8.94
N LYS A 264 -2.08 -29.15 -7.79
CA LYS A 264 -2.44 -29.70 -6.47
C LYS A 264 -3.86 -29.31 -6.06
N ASN A 265 -4.30 -28.09 -6.36
CA ASN A 265 -5.63 -27.59 -6.03
C ASN A 265 -6.72 -28.22 -6.92
N ASN A 266 -6.42 -28.47 -8.21
CA ASN A 266 -7.29 -29.23 -9.10
C ASN A 266 -7.45 -30.69 -8.61
N ALA A 267 -6.35 -31.35 -8.22
CA ALA A 267 -6.38 -32.68 -7.62
C ALA A 267 -7.15 -32.72 -6.29
N LEU A 268 -7.04 -31.67 -5.47
CA LEU A 268 -7.86 -31.49 -4.26
C LEU A 268 -9.34 -31.38 -4.61
N SER A 269 -9.70 -30.57 -5.61
CA SER A 269 -11.08 -30.43 -6.11
C SER A 269 -11.66 -31.78 -6.56
N ASP A 270 -10.88 -32.60 -7.27
CA ASP A 270 -11.35 -33.89 -7.76
C ASP A 270 -11.47 -34.94 -6.64
N LEU A 271 -10.56 -34.93 -5.65
CA LEU A 271 -10.74 -35.67 -4.40
C LEU A 271 -12.01 -35.21 -3.64
N GLN A 272 -12.31 -33.91 -3.65
CA GLN A 272 -13.47 -33.35 -2.97
C GLN A 272 -14.78 -33.69 -3.70
N LYS A 273 -14.78 -33.81 -5.04
CA LYS A 273 -15.87 -34.41 -5.82
C LYS A 273 -16.06 -35.89 -5.47
N GLN A 274 -14.99 -36.68 -5.41
CA GLN A 274 -15.05 -38.10 -5.04
C GLN A 274 -15.59 -38.29 -3.61
N LEU A 275 -15.18 -37.44 -2.67
CA LEU A 275 -15.70 -37.42 -1.30
C LEU A 275 -17.18 -37.05 -1.26
N ASN A 276 -17.63 -36.08 -2.07
CA ASN A 276 -19.04 -35.72 -2.18
C ASN A 276 -19.89 -36.83 -2.81
N GLU A 277 -19.38 -37.54 -3.82
CA GLU A 277 -20.02 -38.76 -4.35
C GLU A 277 -20.11 -39.88 -3.30
N TYR A 278 -19.04 -40.09 -2.52
CA TYR A 278 -19.02 -41.09 -1.46
C TYR A 278 -20.03 -40.74 -0.35
N ASN A 279 -20.07 -39.47 0.08
CA ASN A 279 -21.06 -38.97 1.03
C ASN A 279 -22.49 -39.11 0.51
N SER A 280 -22.74 -38.86 -0.78
CA SER A 280 -24.03 -39.06 -1.42
C SER A 280 -24.48 -40.54 -1.40
N LYS A 281 -23.56 -41.46 -1.72
CA LYS A 281 -23.77 -42.92 -1.60
C LYS A 281 -24.02 -43.33 -0.14
N MET A 282 -23.32 -42.71 0.82
CA MET A 282 -23.53 -42.97 2.25
C MET A 282 -24.89 -42.42 2.75
N THR A 283 -25.36 -41.28 2.25
CA THR A 283 -26.73 -40.80 2.55
C THR A 283 -27.81 -41.72 1.97
N GLN A 284 -27.57 -42.34 0.80
CA GLN A 284 -28.46 -43.39 0.28
C GLN A 284 -28.43 -44.66 1.15
N SER A 285 -27.26 -45.07 1.67
CA SER A 285 -27.18 -46.17 2.65
C SER A 285 -27.98 -45.85 3.92
N ASN A 286 -27.78 -44.65 4.48
CA ASN A 286 -28.51 -44.20 5.68
C ASN A 286 -30.04 -44.15 5.44
N GLN A 287 -30.48 -43.80 4.23
CA GLN A 287 -31.90 -43.84 3.87
C GLN A 287 -32.43 -45.28 3.81
N VAL A 288 -31.67 -46.23 3.23
CA VAL A 288 -32.01 -47.67 3.26
C VAL A 288 -32.04 -48.21 4.69
N ASP A 289 -31.12 -47.80 5.56
CA ASP A 289 -31.14 -48.16 6.99
C ASP A 289 -32.34 -47.54 7.74
N GLN A 290 -32.80 -46.35 7.34
CA GLN A 290 -33.99 -45.71 7.88
C GLN A 290 -35.29 -46.41 7.42
N GLU A 291 -35.36 -46.82 6.15
CA GLU A 291 -36.43 -47.66 5.61
C GLU A 291 -36.45 -49.05 6.28
N LEU A 292 -35.28 -49.67 6.48
CA LEU A 292 -35.13 -50.92 7.24
C LEU A 292 -35.55 -50.75 8.71
N GLY A 293 -35.30 -49.59 9.31
CA GLY A 293 -35.78 -49.20 10.64
C GLY A 293 -37.32 -49.12 10.70
N ALA A 294 -37.94 -48.48 9.72
CA ALA A 294 -39.40 -48.39 9.62
C ALA A 294 -40.05 -49.77 9.43
N VAL A 295 -39.47 -50.64 8.58
CA VAL A 295 -39.92 -52.03 8.41
C VAL A 295 -39.77 -52.84 9.71
N LYS A 296 -38.68 -52.67 10.46
CA LYS A 296 -38.51 -53.31 11.79
C LYS A 296 -39.56 -52.83 12.81
N ALA A 297 -39.89 -51.54 12.82
CA ALA A 297 -40.95 -51.01 13.67
C ALA A 297 -42.33 -51.60 13.33
N GLN A 298 -42.68 -51.68 12.03
CA GLN A 298 -43.91 -52.33 11.56
C GLN A 298 -43.94 -53.82 11.92
N ILE A 299 -42.81 -54.54 11.86
CA ILE A 299 -42.73 -55.94 12.31
C ILE A 299 -43.00 -56.05 13.82
N GLN A 300 -42.43 -55.16 14.64
CA GLN A 300 -42.71 -55.15 16.08
C GLN A 300 -44.19 -54.85 16.40
N GLU A 301 -44.80 -53.90 15.69
CA GLU A 301 -46.23 -53.57 15.82
C GLU A 301 -47.13 -54.75 15.40
N LEU A 302 -46.76 -55.47 14.33
CA LEU A 302 -47.43 -56.70 13.90
C LEU A 302 -47.24 -57.87 14.88
N GLU A 303 -46.09 -57.97 15.56
CA GLU A 303 -45.89 -58.97 16.61
C GLU A 303 -46.64 -58.64 17.91
N LEU A 304 -46.75 -57.36 18.27
CA LEU A 304 -47.47 -56.91 19.47
C LEU A 304 -49.00 -57.06 19.28
N THR A 305 -49.53 -56.69 18.11
CA THR A 305 -50.93 -56.96 17.75
C THR A 305 -51.25 -58.46 17.63
N LYS A 306 -50.31 -59.28 17.13
CA LYS A 306 -50.40 -60.75 17.15
C LYS A 306 -50.44 -61.31 18.57
N GLN A 307 -49.65 -60.78 19.51
CA GLN A 307 -49.69 -61.19 20.92
C GLN A 307 -51.03 -60.83 21.58
N GLU A 308 -51.56 -59.64 21.31
CA GLU A 308 -52.87 -59.21 21.82
C GLU A 308 -54.02 -60.05 21.24
N LEU A 309 -54.00 -60.39 19.94
CA LEU A 309 -54.96 -61.32 19.34
C LEU A 309 -54.87 -62.72 19.96
N LEU A 310 -53.66 -63.22 20.26
CA LEU A 310 -53.47 -64.49 20.98
C LEU A 310 -54.03 -64.42 22.41
N ARG A 311 -53.88 -63.28 23.11
CA ARG A 311 -54.47 -63.06 24.43
C ARG A 311 -56.00 -63.11 24.37
N GLN A 312 -56.61 -62.40 23.41
CA GLN A 312 -58.07 -62.39 23.21
C GLN A 312 -58.62 -63.78 22.85
N VAL A 313 -57.94 -64.55 22.00
CA VAL A 313 -58.31 -65.94 21.70
C VAL A 313 -58.22 -66.85 22.93
N ASN A 314 -57.21 -66.65 23.78
CA ASN A 314 -57.07 -67.38 25.03
C ASN A 314 -58.17 -67.03 26.04
N GLU A 315 -58.53 -65.74 26.17
CA GLU A 315 -59.63 -65.27 27.03
C GLU A 315 -61.00 -65.78 26.55
N GLN A 316 -61.24 -65.81 25.23
CA GLN A 316 -62.43 -66.45 24.64
C GLN A 316 -62.45 -67.97 24.90
N SER A 317 -61.29 -68.64 24.84
CA SER A 317 -61.18 -70.07 25.19
C SER A 317 -61.52 -70.31 26.66
N ILE A 318 -60.99 -69.50 27.58
CA ILE A 318 -61.30 -69.58 29.02
C ILE A 318 -62.80 -69.35 29.27
N SER A 319 -63.41 -68.33 28.65
CA SER A 319 -64.84 -68.05 28.78
C SER A 319 -65.72 -69.17 28.20
N SER A 320 -65.32 -69.75 27.06
CA SER A 320 -66.00 -70.91 26.45
C SER A 320 -65.94 -72.16 27.33
N ASN A 321 -64.78 -72.42 27.96
CA ASN A 321 -64.63 -73.51 28.93
C ASN A 321 -65.44 -73.25 30.22
N PHE A 322 -65.53 -72.00 30.68
CA PHE A 322 -66.39 -71.65 31.82
C PHE A 322 -67.87 -71.94 31.51
N LEU A 323 -68.39 -71.42 30.40
CA LEU A 323 -69.77 -71.66 29.94
C LEU A 323 -70.08 -73.15 29.72
N ARG A 324 -69.08 -73.92 29.26
CA ARG A 324 -69.19 -75.39 29.13
C ARG A 324 -69.34 -76.07 30.49
N ASN A 325 -68.50 -75.70 31.46
CA ASN A 325 -68.56 -76.27 32.82
C ASN A 325 -69.87 -75.87 33.54
N GLU A 326 -70.38 -74.66 33.30
CA GLU A 326 -71.68 -74.20 33.81
C GLU A 326 -72.85 -74.99 33.19
N LEU A 327 -72.80 -75.26 31.88
CA LEU A 327 -73.75 -76.16 31.20
C LEU A 327 -73.70 -77.59 31.77
N GLU A 328 -72.52 -78.13 32.07
CA GLU A 328 -72.34 -79.47 32.62
C GLU A 328 -72.88 -79.54 34.07
N ALA A 329 -72.63 -78.52 34.89
CA ALA A 329 -73.20 -78.39 36.23
C ALA A 329 -74.75 -78.26 36.22
N LEU A 330 -75.32 -77.49 35.28
CA LEU A 330 -76.77 -77.40 35.10
C LEU A 330 -77.39 -78.71 34.63
N GLN A 331 -76.70 -79.45 33.76
CA GLN A 331 -77.11 -80.78 33.30
C GLN A 331 -77.16 -81.77 34.48
N ASP A 332 -76.18 -81.74 35.38
CA ASP A 332 -76.16 -82.59 36.57
C ASP A 332 -77.23 -82.18 37.61
N GLN A 333 -77.47 -80.89 37.83
CA GLN A 333 -78.61 -80.44 38.64
C GLN A 333 -79.95 -80.89 38.06
N PHE A 334 -80.11 -80.89 36.74
CA PHE A 334 -81.30 -81.41 36.07
C PHE A 334 -81.45 -82.94 36.28
N ASN A 335 -80.37 -83.70 36.12
CA ASN A 335 -80.34 -85.14 36.38
C ASN A 335 -80.68 -85.47 37.85
N GLN A 336 -80.16 -84.69 38.81
CA GLN A 336 -80.44 -84.84 40.23
C GLN A 336 -81.89 -84.45 40.58
N THR A 337 -82.44 -83.42 39.95
CA THR A 337 -83.85 -83.03 40.10
C THR A 337 -84.79 -84.10 39.54
N LYS A 338 -84.44 -84.70 38.39
CA LYS A 338 -85.20 -85.80 37.76
C LYS A 338 -85.25 -87.03 38.67
N THR A 339 -84.10 -87.47 39.21
CA THR A 339 -84.05 -88.62 40.12
C THR A 339 -84.74 -88.36 41.47
N ASN A 340 -84.69 -87.12 41.98
CA ASN A 340 -85.50 -86.73 43.15
C ASN A 340 -87.01 -86.80 42.88
N ASN A 341 -87.49 -86.38 41.70
CA ASN A 341 -88.90 -86.55 41.32
C ASN A 341 -89.30 -88.03 41.17
N GLU A 342 -88.46 -88.87 40.55
CA GLU A 342 -88.70 -90.31 40.44
C GLU A 342 -88.81 -90.97 41.82
N ARG A 343 -88.04 -90.52 42.81
CA ARG A 343 -88.14 -90.95 44.22
C ARG A 343 -89.42 -90.44 44.90
N LEU A 344 -89.78 -89.16 44.72
CA LEU A 344 -91.01 -88.60 45.30
C LEU A 344 -92.28 -89.28 44.77
N GLU A 345 -92.29 -89.71 43.51
CA GLU A 345 -93.38 -90.49 42.92
C GLU A 345 -93.49 -91.89 43.57
N GLN A 346 -92.36 -92.52 43.94
CA GLN A 346 -92.37 -93.77 44.71
C GLN A 346 -92.86 -93.57 46.15
N GLU A 347 -92.42 -92.51 46.83
CA GLU A 347 -92.77 -92.17 48.21
C GLU A 347 -94.27 -91.79 48.34
N LYS A 348 -94.82 -91.11 47.32
CA LYS A 348 -96.26 -90.86 47.14
C LYS A 348 -97.08 -92.16 47.01
N ASN A 349 -96.56 -93.16 46.30
CA ASN A 349 -97.26 -94.44 46.11
C ASN A 349 -97.31 -95.26 47.42
N THR A 350 -96.23 -95.34 48.19
CA THR A 350 -96.23 -96.04 49.49
C THR A 350 -97.09 -95.32 50.54
N LEU A 351 -97.18 -93.99 50.49
CA LEU A 351 -98.14 -93.22 51.29
C LEU A 351 -99.60 -93.50 50.90
N MET A 352 -99.88 -93.78 49.62
CA MET A 352 -101.21 -94.18 49.17
C MET A 352 -101.60 -95.58 49.65
N GLU A 353 -100.68 -96.54 49.64
CA GLU A 353 -100.88 -97.90 50.17
C GLU A 353 -101.09 -97.91 51.69
N THR A 354 -100.26 -97.18 52.44
CA THR A 354 -100.39 -97.08 53.90
C THR A 354 -101.68 -96.36 54.32
N ARG A 355 -102.12 -95.34 53.58
CA ARG A 355 -103.43 -94.72 53.78
C ARG A 355 -104.57 -95.73 53.60
N ALA A 356 -104.55 -96.55 52.55
CA ALA A 356 -105.58 -97.57 52.32
C ALA A 356 -105.63 -98.60 53.47
N ALA A 357 -104.47 -98.98 54.02
CA ALA A 357 -104.39 -99.86 55.20
C ALA A 357 -104.95 -99.22 56.48
N LEU A 358 -104.81 -97.90 56.65
CA LEU A 358 -105.40 -97.16 57.77
C LEU A 358 -106.92 -97.00 57.64
N GLU A 359 -107.43 -96.70 56.44
CA GLU A 359 -108.88 -96.65 56.17
C GLU A 359 -109.56 -98.00 56.44
N ALA A 360 -108.89 -99.13 56.17
CA ALA A 360 -109.36 -100.46 56.52
C ALA A 360 -109.44 -100.69 58.05
N LYS A 361 -108.39 -100.31 58.80
CA LYS A 361 -108.38 -100.43 60.28
C LYS A 361 -109.46 -99.55 60.93
N LEU A 362 -109.67 -98.34 60.42
CA LEU A 362 -110.66 -97.42 60.98
C LEU A 362 -112.09 -97.99 60.86
N LYS A 363 -112.36 -98.74 59.80
CA LYS A 363 -113.60 -99.52 59.62
C LYS A 363 -113.78 -100.57 60.72
N GLU A 364 -112.74 -101.37 61.00
CA GLU A 364 -112.74 -102.39 62.07
C GLU A 364 -112.99 -101.77 63.46
N PHE A 365 -112.49 -100.54 63.71
CA PHE A 365 -112.81 -99.80 64.94
C PHE A 365 -114.28 -99.36 65.01
N THR A 366 -114.87 -98.85 63.93
CA THR A 366 -116.30 -98.48 63.92
C THR A 366 -117.23 -99.68 64.12
N GLU A 367 -116.85 -100.89 63.70
CA GLU A 367 -117.62 -102.10 63.96
C GLU A 367 -117.59 -102.49 65.45
N LYS A 368 -116.45 -102.29 66.13
CA LYS A 368 -116.31 -102.51 67.59
C LYS A 368 -117.04 -101.44 68.41
N GLU A 369 -117.02 -100.18 67.99
CA GLU A 369 -117.77 -99.10 68.66
C GLU A 369 -119.29 -99.38 68.67
N ASN A 370 -119.83 -99.88 67.55
CA ASN A 370 -121.24 -100.27 67.47
C ASN A 370 -121.60 -101.45 68.40
N GLN A 371 -120.69 -102.40 68.63
CA GLN A 371 -120.91 -103.47 69.61
C GLN A 371 -120.98 -102.93 71.05
N TYR A 372 -120.11 -101.98 71.42
CA TYR A 372 -120.17 -101.35 72.75
C TYR A 372 -121.42 -100.47 72.93
N ARG A 373 -121.86 -99.73 71.89
CA ARG A 373 -123.16 -99.01 71.93
C ARG A 373 -124.36 -99.92 72.18
N ALA A 374 -124.36 -101.12 71.59
CA ALA A 374 -125.42 -102.11 71.80
C ALA A 374 -125.44 -102.69 73.23
N GLN A 375 -124.28 -102.78 73.89
CA GLN A 375 -124.20 -103.14 75.31
C GLN A 375 -124.64 -101.99 76.22
N PHE A 376 -124.26 -100.75 75.89
CA PHE A 376 -124.62 -99.56 76.67
C PHE A 376 -126.15 -99.36 76.77
N THR A 377 -126.87 -99.54 75.66
CA THR A 377 -128.34 -99.45 75.62
C THR A 377 -129.06 -100.55 76.42
N GLN A 378 -128.39 -101.65 76.78
CA GLN A 378 -128.94 -102.64 77.71
C GLN A 378 -128.76 -102.22 79.18
N PHE A 379 -127.68 -101.50 79.51
CA PHE A 379 -127.48 -100.92 80.85
C PHE A 379 -128.50 -99.83 81.16
N GLU A 380 -128.74 -98.87 80.25
CA GLU A 380 -129.72 -97.78 80.42
C GLU A 380 -131.14 -98.31 80.75
N GLN A 381 -131.54 -99.43 80.13
CA GLN A 381 -132.85 -100.06 80.36
C GLN A 381 -132.96 -100.80 81.70
N THR A 382 -131.83 -101.11 82.35
CA THR A 382 -131.81 -101.62 83.73
C THR A 382 -131.76 -100.50 84.76
N GLU A 383 -131.00 -99.44 84.49
CA GLU A 383 -130.89 -98.25 85.34
C GLU A 383 -132.25 -97.58 85.56
N HIS A 384 -133.04 -97.41 84.49
CA HIS A 384 -134.37 -96.77 84.60
C HIS A 384 -135.37 -97.56 85.47
N LYS A 385 -135.19 -98.87 85.64
CA LYS A 385 -136.01 -99.69 86.56
C LYS A 385 -135.50 -99.67 87.99
N LEU A 386 -134.18 -99.49 88.18
CA LEU A 386 -133.56 -99.41 89.50
C LEU A 386 -133.91 -98.08 90.21
N ASN A 387 -133.99 -96.98 89.45
CA ASN A 387 -134.27 -95.64 89.97
C ASN A 387 -135.69 -95.45 90.55
N GLU A 388 -136.69 -96.25 90.14
CA GLU A 388 -138.02 -96.23 90.79
C GLU A 388 -138.06 -97.00 92.13
N GLU A 389 -137.21 -98.02 92.32
CA GLU A 389 -137.13 -98.75 93.60
C GLU A 389 -136.20 -98.07 94.61
N LEU A 390 -135.10 -97.46 94.17
CA LEU A 390 -134.18 -96.68 95.02
C LEU A 390 -134.88 -95.55 95.77
N ALA A 391 -135.77 -94.82 95.10
CA ALA A 391 -136.61 -93.77 95.68
C ALA A 391 -137.56 -94.24 96.81
N ARG A 392 -137.65 -95.56 97.07
CA ARG A 392 -138.39 -96.16 98.20
C ARG A 392 -137.53 -96.99 99.15
N LYS A 393 -136.21 -97.08 98.93
CA LYS A 393 -135.29 -97.79 99.85
C LYS A 393 -134.11 -96.97 100.35
N ASP A 394 -133.87 -95.78 99.83
CA ASP A 394 -133.02 -94.80 100.54
C ASP A 394 -133.73 -94.10 101.73
N GLU A 395 -134.99 -94.49 102.05
CA GLU A 395 -135.57 -94.33 103.39
C GLU A 395 -135.52 -95.62 104.24
N THR A 396 -135.25 -96.81 103.64
CA THR A 396 -135.13 -98.08 104.38
C THR A 396 -134.16 -99.10 103.73
N ILE A 397 -133.11 -99.46 104.50
CA ILE A 397 -132.02 -100.40 104.17
C ILE A 397 -130.92 -99.72 103.33
N ALA A 398 -129.96 -99.00 103.91
CA ALA A 398 -129.35 -99.14 105.24
C ALA A 398 -128.59 -100.47 105.49
N THR A 399 -128.00 -101.07 104.45
CA THR A 399 -126.84 -101.98 104.56
C THR A 399 -126.02 -101.96 103.26
N LEU A 400 -124.69 -101.90 103.41
CA LEU A 400 -123.65 -102.70 102.71
C LEU A 400 -123.82 -103.10 101.22
N SER A 401 -122.82 -103.11 100.33
CA SER A 401 -121.40 -102.68 100.34
C SER A 401 -120.72 -103.26 99.08
N ALA A 402 -119.54 -102.74 98.71
CA ALA A 402 -118.44 -103.47 98.05
C ALA A 402 -118.59 -103.89 96.56
N SER A 403 -117.47 -104.42 96.04
CA SER A 403 -117.23 -105.05 94.72
C SER A 403 -117.19 -104.08 93.51
N GLN A 404 -116.03 -103.87 92.85
CA GLN A 404 -115.29 -104.76 91.90
C GLN A 404 -115.88 -104.69 90.47
N GLU A 405 -115.13 -104.73 89.35
CA GLU A 405 -113.68 -104.90 89.13
C GLU A 405 -113.22 -104.55 87.68
N GLN A 406 -111.89 -104.41 87.48
CA GLN A 406 -111.12 -104.59 86.21
C GLN A 406 -111.45 -103.68 84.98
N GLY A 407 -110.51 -103.42 84.05
CA GLY A 407 -109.06 -103.66 84.05
C GLY A 407 -108.41 -103.69 82.65
N LYS A 408 -107.10 -103.37 82.57
CA LYS A 408 -106.20 -103.38 81.38
C LYS A 408 -106.40 -102.20 80.40
N SER A 409 -105.40 -101.79 79.59
CA SER A 409 -104.08 -102.38 79.31
C SER A 409 -102.95 -101.33 79.19
N VAL A 410 -101.70 -101.80 79.31
CA VAL A 410 -100.47 -100.99 79.15
C VAL A 410 -100.05 -100.97 77.68
N ALA A 411 -100.28 -99.85 76.98
CA ALA A 411 -99.83 -99.63 75.60
C ALA A 411 -99.65 -98.14 75.22
N SER A 412 -100.40 -97.22 75.84
CA SER A 412 -100.54 -95.83 75.37
C SER A 412 -99.37 -94.87 75.67
N ILE A 413 -98.32 -95.30 76.38
CA ILE A 413 -97.29 -94.38 76.91
C ILE A 413 -96.03 -94.35 76.03
N GLU A 414 -95.71 -95.46 75.37
CA GLU A 414 -94.46 -95.63 74.62
C GLU A 414 -94.49 -94.99 73.22
N GLU A 415 -95.70 -94.84 72.66
CA GLU A 415 -95.94 -94.18 71.36
C GLU A 415 -95.86 -92.65 71.46
N ILE A 416 -96.32 -92.07 72.57
CA ILE A 416 -96.31 -90.61 72.85
C ILE A 416 -94.89 -90.05 72.93
N ILE A 417 -93.93 -90.81 73.46
CA ILE A 417 -92.52 -90.39 73.55
C ILE A 417 -91.94 -90.20 72.14
N LYS A 418 -92.21 -91.16 71.25
CA LYS A 418 -91.68 -91.19 69.88
C LYS A 418 -92.21 -90.04 69.00
N GLU A 419 -93.44 -89.59 69.25
CA GLU A 419 -94.04 -88.43 68.58
C GLU A 419 -93.39 -87.10 69.02
N LYS A 420 -92.93 -87.02 70.28
CA LYS A 420 -92.23 -85.82 70.80
C LYS A 420 -90.80 -85.68 70.31
N ASP A 421 -90.06 -86.78 70.14
CA ASP A 421 -88.72 -86.72 69.57
C ASP A 421 -88.73 -86.30 68.08
N ASN A 422 -89.67 -86.83 67.29
CA ASN A 422 -89.82 -86.46 65.88
C ASN A 422 -90.19 -84.98 65.68
N THR A 423 -91.11 -84.45 66.49
CA THR A 423 -91.53 -83.03 66.38
C THR A 423 -90.42 -82.06 66.82
N LEU A 424 -89.51 -82.48 67.72
CA LEU A 424 -88.31 -81.72 68.05
C LEU A 424 -87.31 -81.65 66.87
N ALA A 425 -87.14 -82.77 66.14
CA ALA A 425 -86.23 -82.85 65.00
C ALA A 425 -86.67 -81.96 63.82
N GLU A 426 -87.98 -81.87 63.52
CA GLU A 426 -88.50 -80.96 62.50
C GLU A 426 -88.31 -79.48 62.88
N MET A 427 -88.45 -79.14 64.16
CA MET A 427 -88.15 -77.79 64.66
C MET A 427 -86.67 -77.42 64.47
N MET A 428 -85.73 -78.32 64.80
CA MET A 428 -84.30 -78.08 64.58
C MET A 428 -83.99 -77.82 63.10
N LYS A 429 -84.50 -78.68 62.21
CA LYS A 429 -84.32 -78.55 60.75
C LYS A 429 -84.92 -77.25 60.19
N THR A 430 -85.97 -76.74 60.82
CA THR A 430 -86.60 -75.45 60.49
C THR A 430 -85.81 -74.25 61.03
N CYS A 431 -85.05 -74.41 62.11
CA CYS A 431 -84.08 -73.41 62.58
C CYS A 431 -82.86 -73.35 61.65
N GLU A 432 -82.25 -74.50 61.31
CA GLU A 432 -81.12 -74.57 60.37
C GLU A 432 -81.46 -73.90 59.01
N ALA A 433 -82.66 -74.14 58.48
CA ALA A 433 -83.14 -73.51 57.25
C ALA A 433 -83.38 -71.99 57.37
N LYS A 434 -83.61 -71.47 58.58
CA LYS A 434 -83.70 -70.02 58.85
C LYS A 434 -82.32 -69.40 59.05
N ASP A 435 -81.40 -70.10 59.72
CA ASP A 435 -80.02 -69.64 59.90
C ASP A 435 -79.28 -69.58 58.55
N LEU A 436 -79.51 -70.54 57.65
CA LEU A 436 -79.02 -70.47 56.27
C LEU A 436 -79.56 -69.23 55.53
N LYS A 437 -80.84 -68.91 55.72
CA LYS A 437 -81.47 -67.73 55.11
C LYS A 437 -81.04 -66.41 55.76
N LEU A 438 -80.63 -66.46 57.02
CA LEU A 438 -79.99 -65.37 57.72
C LEU A 438 -78.58 -65.12 57.16
N THR A 439 -77.81 -66.17 56.82
CA THR A 439 -76.49 -65.99 56.17
C THR A 439 -76.59 -65.54 54.70
N GLU A 440 -77.63 -65.91 53.96
CA GLU A 440 -77.95 -65.31 52.64
C GLU A 440 -78.25 -63.80 52.76
N LEU A 441 -79.01 -63.39 53.79
CA LEU A 441 -79.27 -61.98 54.11
C LEU A 441 -78.00 -61.26 54.59
N GLN A 442 -77.16 -61.92 55.38
CA GLN A 442 -75.86 -61.40 55.81
C GLN A 442 -74.96 -61.13 54.59
N HIS A 443 -74.85 -62.10 53.67
CA HIS A 443 -74.00 -61.98 52.49
C HIS A 443 -74.50 -60.91 51.50
N THR A 444 -75.81 -60.72 51.37
CA THR A 444 -76.36 -59.62 50.57
C THR A 444 -76.17 -58.25 51.24
N VAL A 445 -76.20 -58.16 52.58
CA VAL A 445 -75.78 -56.95 53.30
C VAL A 445 -74.29 -56.68 53.10
N ASP A 446 -73.41 -57.69 53.21
CA ASP A 446 -71.97 -57.54 52.98
C ASP A 446 -71.65 -57.10 51.55
N LYS A 447 -72.43 -57.56 50.55
CA LYS A 447 -72.37 -57.05 49.18
C LYS A 447 -72.74 -55.56 49.10
N TYR A 448 -73.85 -55.14 49.69
CA TYR A 448 -74.23 -53.72 49.68
C TYR A 448 -73.27 -52.84 50.50
N VAL A 449 -72.63 -53.36 51.54
CA VAL A 449 -71.54 -52.69 52.26
C VAL A 449 -70.30 -52.54 51.36
N SER A 450 -69.99 -53.55 50.54
CA SER A 450 -68.88 -53.50 49.57
C SER A 450 -69.14 -52.50 48.44
N GLU A 451 -70.37 -52.45 47.91
CA GLU A 451 -70.79 -51.44 46.93
C GLU A 451 -70.76 -50.03 47.54
N LYS A 452 -71.26 -49.86 48.78
CA LYS A 452 -71.14 -48.60 49.52
C LYS A 452 -69.68 -48.17 49.72
N TYR A 453 -68.78 -49.10 50.02
CA TYR A 453 -67.35 -48.80 50.19
C TYR A 453 -66.68 -48.34 48.88
N GLN A 454 -67.11 -48.86 47.72
CA GLN A 454 -66.66 -48.35 46.42
C GLN A 454 -67.15 -46.92 46.18
N PHE A 455 -68.43 -46.62 46.44
CA PHE A 455 -68.95 -45.25 46.32
C PHE A 455 -68.34 -44.28 47.34
N GLU A 456 -68.04 -44.70 48.57
CA GLU A 456 -67.32 -43.88 49.54
C GLU A 456 -65.86 -43.62 49.14
N LYS A 457 -65.23 -44.55 48.39
CA LYS A 457 -63.91 -44.32 47.79
C LYS A 457 -63.98 -43.33 46.63
N GLU A 458 -64.92 -43.49 45.69
CA GLU A 458 -65.10 -42.53 44.58
C GLU A 458 -65.44 -41.13 45.10
N ALA A 459 -66.26 -41.02 46.14
CA ALA A 459 -66.57 -39.76 46.81
C ALA A 459 -65.34 -39.16 47.55
N LEU A 460 -64.41 -40.00 48.03
CA LEU A 460 -63.15 -39.54 48.61
C LEU A 460 -62.19 -39.04 47.53
N ASP A 461 -62.07 -39.73 46.40
CA ASP A 461 -61.22 -39.32 45.28
C ASP A 461 -61.74 -38.03 44.61
N LEU A 462 -63.07 -37.88 44.48
CA LEU A 462 -63.74 -36.61 44.10
C LEU A 462 -63.54 -35.50 45.14
N ARG A 463 -63.45 -35.83 46.43
CA ARG A 463 -63.17 -34.84 47.48
C ARG A 463 -61.71 -34.40 47.47
N ASN A 464 -60.78 -35.31 47.18
CA ASN A 464 -59.35 -35.01 47.09
C ASN A 464 -59.09 -34.03 45.93
N THR A 465 -59.65 -34.31 44.75
CA THR A 465 -59.56 -33.40 43.59
C THR A 465 -60.27 -32.05 43.83
N LEU A 466 -61.37 -32.01 44.57
CA LEU A 466 -61.95 -30.75 45.04
C LEU A 466 -60.98 -29.97 45.96
N THR A 467 -60.30 -30.64 46.90
CA THR A 467 -59.30 -29.96 47.74
C THR A 467 -58.05 -29.51 46.97
N GLU A 468 -57.68 -30.19 45.88
CA GLU A 468 -56.63 -29.73 44.96
C GLU A 468 -57.05 -28.41 44.29
N TYR A 469 -58.26 -28.32 43.75
CA TYR A 469 -58.79 -27.07 43.20
C TYR A 469 -59.02 -25.97 44.25
N GLU A 470 -59.37 -26.31 45.50
CA GLU A 470 -59.42 -25.34 46.61
C GLU A 470 -58.03 -24.78 46.96
N ASN A 471 -56.99 -25.63 46.94
CA ASN A 471 -55.59 -25.19 47.13
C ASN A 471 -55.10 -24.31 45.97
N GLU A 472 -55.43 -24.63 44.72
CA GLU A 472 -55.13 -23.77 43.56
C GLU A 472 -55.85 -22.41 43.68
N LEU A 473 -57.13 -22.41 44.05
CA LEU A 473 -57.88 -21.17 44.32
C LEU A 473 -57.29 -20.38 45.49
N GLN A 474 -56.74 -21.02 46.51
CA GLN A 474 -56.06 -20.35 47.62
C GLN A 474 -54.73 -19.72 47.19
N LEU A 475 -53.98 -20.37 46.29
CA LEU A 475 -52.76 -19.81 45.70
C LEU A 475 -53.07 -18.61 44.77
N VAL A 476 -54.15 -18.67 44.00
CA VAL A 476 -54.64 -17.55 43.18
C VAL A 476 -55.12 -16.38 44.06
N ARG A 477 -55.74 -16.65 45.22
CA ARG A 477 -56.06 -15.58 46.19
C ARG A 477 -54.81 -14.96 46.81
N ALA A 478 -53.85 -15.76 47.26
CA ALA A 478 -52.60 -15.23 47.85
C ALA A 478 -51.80 -14.36 46.86
N THR A 479 -51.78 -14.72 45.57
CA THR A 479 -51.15 -13.89 44.52
C THR A 479 -51.97 -12.64 44.17
N SER A 480 -53.30 -12.69 44.30
CA SER A 480 -54.16 -11.50 44.19
C SER A 480 -53.97 -10.54 45.36
N GLU A 481 -53.84 -11.05 46.59
CA GLU A 481 -53.61 -10.26 47.81
C GLU A 481 -52.23 -9.56 47.78
N ASP A 482 -51.18 -10.24 47.29
CA ASP A 482 -49.85 -9.65 47.10
C ASP A 482 -49.84 -8.55 46.03
N LEU A 483 -50.57 -8.74 44.92
CA LEU A 483 -50.80 -7.70 43.90
C LEU A 483 -51.58 -6.50 44.45
N GLU A 484 -52.57 -6.72 45.31
CA GLU A 484 -53.35 -5.65 45.94
C GLU A 484 -52.51 -4.85 46.96
N TYR A 485 -51.61 -5.53 47.69
CA TYR A 485 -50.60 -4.87 48.53
C TYR A 485 -49.63 -4.00 47.72
N GLN A 486 -49.09 -4.51 46.60
CA GLN A 486 -48.20 -3.75 45.72
C GLN A 486 -48.90 -2.53 45.09
N LEU A 487 -50.18 -2.63 44.73
CA LEU A 487 -50.99 -1.49 44.29
C LEU A 487 -51.16 -0.44 45.41
N GLN A 488 -51.42 -0.88 46.64
CA GLN A 488 -51.62 0.02 47.78
C GLN A 488 -50.31 0.75 48.19
N GLU A 489 -49.15 0.12 48.04
CA GLU A 489 -47.84 0.75 48.23
C GLU A 489 -47.52 1.77 47.12
N ARG A 490 -47.83 1.42 45.87
CA ARG A 490 -47.70 2.34 44.72
C ARG A 490 -48.60 3.59 44.87
N ASP A 491 -49.83 3.41 45.35
CA ASP A 491 -50.79 4.51 45.51
C ASP A 491 -50.40 5.45 46.66
N LYS A 492 -49.74 4.95 47.72
CA LYS A 492 -49.06 5.80 48.72
C LYS A 492 -48.00 6.71 48.09
N LEU A 493 -47.11 6.16 47.27
CA LEU A 493 -46.04 6.92 46.60
C LEU A 493 -46.62 8.02 45.69
N VAL A 494 -47.74 7.75 45.01
CA VAL A 494 -48.49 8.76 44.24
C VAL A 494 -49.10 9.82 45.15
N GLN A 495 -49.56 9.47 46.35
CA GLN A 495 -50.14 10.42 47.30
C GLN A 495 -49.05 11.35 47.90
N GLU A 496 -47.87 10.83 48.23
CA GLU A 496 -46.72 11.61 48.69
C GLU A 496 -46.20 12.58 47.59
N LEU A 497 -46.16 12.13 46.33
CA LEU A 497 -45.80 12.99 45.18
C LEU A 497 -46.77 14.16 45.00
N ASN A 498 -48.08 13.94 45.18
CA ASN A 498 -49.07 15.00 45.08
C ASN A 498 -49.00 15.99 46.26
N GLN A 499 -48.71 15.52 47.47
CA GLN A 499 -48.49 16.41 48.63
C GLN A 499 -47.25 17.32 48.44
N MET A 500 -46.17 16.82 47.83
CA MET A 500 -45.05 17.68 47.42
C MET A 500 -45.50 18.74 46.40
N LYS A 501 -46.33 18.38 45.43
CA LYS A 501 -46.78 19.29 44.36
C LYS A 501 -47.64 20.45 44.87
N GLU A 502 -48.53 20.20 45.83
CA GLU A 502 -49.41 21.26 46.40
C GLU A 502 -48.65 22.25 47.29
N SER A 503 -47.47 21.87 47.82
CA SER A 503 -46.67 22.73 48.70
C SER A 503 -46.01 23.94 48.01
N PHE A 504 -46.03 24.01 46.68
CA PHE A 504 -45.18 24.92 45.89
C PHE A 504 -45.92 26.09 45.20
N PHE A 505 -47.25 26.23 45.35
CA PHE A 505 -48.03 27.15 44.51
C PHE A 505 -49.18 27.91 45.21
N VAL A 506 -48.92 28.48 46.40
CA VAL A 506 -49.82 29.47 47.02
C VAL A 506 -49.01 30.68 47.48
N GLY A 507 -49.32 31.86 46.92
CA GLY A 507 -48.71 33.14 47.26
C GLY A 507 -49.45 34.30 46.60
N ASP A 508 -50.22 35.04 47.37
CA ASP A 508 -51.13 36.09 46.89
C ASP A 508 -50.42 37.32 46.31
N THR A 509 -51.06 38.01 45.36
CA THR A 509 -51.75 39.28 45.63
C THR A 509 -52.49 39.83 44.41
N LYS A 510 -53.45 40.75 44.64
CA LYS A 510 -54.37 41.27 43.62
C LYS A 510 -54.78 42.73 43.92
N ASP A 511 -55.15 43.46 42.87
CA ASP A 511 -55.88 44.74 42.85
C ASP A 511 -55.21 46.01 43.46
N SER A 512 -54.80 46.97 42.61
CA SER A 512 -55.41 48.32 42.48
C SER A 512 -54.45 49.40 41.91
N VAL A 513 -55.02 50.51 41.38
CA VAL A 513 -54.37 51.73 40.82
C VAL A 513 -53.48 51.47 39.57
N ARG A 514 -53.83 51.78 38.31
CA ARG A 514 -54.85 52.67 37.68
C ARG A 514 -54.59 54.18 37.79
N TYR A 515 -53.82 54.74 36.85
CA TYR A 515 -53.92 56.12 36.30
C TYR A 515 -52.82 56.41 35.24
N SER A 516 -52.82 55.75 34.07
CA SER A 516 -52.03 56.16 32.89
C SER A 516 -52.56 55.53 31.58
N ASP A 517 -53.88 55.56 31.40
CA ASP A 517 -54.62 54.52 30.67
C ASP A 517 -54.83 54.77 29.15
N GLU A 518 -53.89 55.39 28.42
CA GLU A 518 -53.98 55.52 26.94
C GLU A 518 -52.76 55.03 26.16
N GLU A 519 -51.54 55.55 26.40
CA GLU A 519 -50.34 55.04 25.69
C GLU A 519 -49.98 53.61 26.11
N HIS A 520 -49.92 53.36 27.42
CA HIS A 520 -49.73 52.00 27.94
C HIS A 520 -50.91 51.07 27.67
N VAL A 521 -52.13 51.57 27.39
CA VAL A 521 -53.24 50.71 26.94
C VAL A 521 -53.03 50.27 25.49
N LYS A 522 -52.32 51.04 24.68
CA LYS A 522 -51.92 50.64 23.33
C LYS A 522 -50.81 49.59 23.37
N GLU A 523 -49.75 49.82 24.17
CA GLU A 523 -48.71 48.83 24.41
C GLU A 523 -49.26 47.55 25.07
N LEU A 524 -50.14 47.65 26.07
CA LEU A 524 -50.81 46.48 26.65
C LEU A 524 -51.66 45.77 25.61
N ARG A 525 -52.32 46.47 24.68
CA ARG A 525 -53.15 45.81 23.66
C ARG A 525 -52.31 45.12 22.60
N GLU A 526 -51.18 45.69 22.22
CA GLU A 526 -50.21 45.04 21.34
C GLU A 526 -49.52 43.87 22.05
N LEU A 527 -49.16 43.99 23.34
CA LEU A 527 -48.66 42.89 24.18
C LEU A 527 -49.73 41.86 24.55
N GLN A 528 -51.02 42.22 24.55
CA GLN A 528 -52.14 41.28 24.73
C GLN A 528 -52.43 40.54 23.44
N LEU A 529 -52.39 41.19 22.26
CA LEU A 529 -52.46 40.49 20.98
C LEU A 529 -51.22 39.62 20.75
N MET A 530 -50.04 40.06 21.20
CA MET A 530 -48.82 39.25 21.23
C MET A 530 -48.95 38.07 22.20
N ASN A 531 -49.49 38.26 23.41
CA ASN A 531 -49.74 37.17 24.36
C ASN A 531 -50.91 36.28 23.93
N GLU A 532 -51.94 36.77 23.24
CA GLU A 532 -52.99 35.92 22.66
C GLU A 532 -52.42 35.13 21.49
N SER A 533 -51.56 35.70 20.64
CA SER A 533 -50.85 34.96 19.59
C SER A 533 -49.94 33.90 20.20
N LEU A 534 -49.09 34.29 21.16
CA LEU A 534 -48.15 33.39 21.85
C LEU A 534 -48.88 32.35 22.70
N HIS A 535 -50.01 32.67 23.33
CA HIS A 535 -50.83 31.71 24.06
C HIS A 535 -51.61 30.81 23.10
N ASN A 536 -52.06 31.28 21.94
CA ASN A 536 -52.63 30.40 20.90
C ASN A 536 -51.56 29.50 20.26
N GLU A 537 -50.33 29.97 20.10
CA GLU A 537 -49.18 29.15 19.66
C GLU A 537 -48.75 28.18 20.75
N MET A 538 -48.74 28.58 22.01
CA MET A 538 -48.45 27.71 23.15
C MET A 538 -49.59 26.72 23.41
N TYR A 539 -50.85 27.07 23.12
CA TYR A 539 -52.00 26.16 23.19
C TYR A 539 -52.02 25.21 21.99
N ARG A 540 -51.68 25.68 20.78
CA ARG A 540 -51.43 24.80 19.61
C ARG A 540 -50.29 23.84 19.89
N SER A 541 -49.15 24.34 20.33
CA SER A 541 -48.00 23.53 20.74
C SER A 541 -48.36 22.60 21.90
N ALA A 542 -49.18 23.02 22.86
CA ALA A 542 -49.70 22.13 23.90
C ALA A 542 -50.62 21.05 23.33
N THR A 543 -51.52 21.35 22.39
CA THR A 543 -52.34 20.32 21.72
C THR A 543 -51.54 19.43 20.78
N GLU A 544 -50.48 19.94 20.16
CA GLU A 544 -49.53 19.14 19.38
C GLU A 544 -48.70 18.25 20.30
N ILE A 545 -48.31 18.74 21.48
CA ILE A 545 -47.69 17.97 22.56
C ILE A 545 -48.68 16.95 23.14
N GLU A 546 -49.98 17.25 23.25
CA GLU A 546 -50.99 16.30 23.70
C GLU A 546 -51.24 15.22 22.64
N ASN A 547 -51.37 15.59 21.36
CA ASN A 547 -51.44 14.65 20.24
C ASN A 547 -50.14 13.82 20.09
N MET A 548 -48.98 14.42 20.37
CA MET A 548 -47.69 13.72 20.42
C MET A 548 -47.60 12.82 21.64
N LYS A 549 -48.13 13.19 22.81
CA LYS A 549 -48.27 12.29 23.97
C LYS A 549 -49.24 11.16 23.70
N GLU A 550 -50.35 11.40 23.00
CA GLU A 550 -51.28 10.35 22.61
C GLU A 550 -50.64 9.40 21.61
N THR A 551 -49.94 9.90 20.58
CA THR A 551 -49.19 9.03 19.65
C THR A 551 -47.97 8.37 20.29
N ILE A 552 -47.26 9.02 21.21
CA ILE A 552 -46.21 8.40 22.03
C ILE A 552 -46.82 7.33 22.92
N CYS A 553 -47.95 7.56 23.59
CA CYS A 553 -48.64 6.56 24.40
C CYS A 553 -49.16 5.38 23.55
N TYR A 554 -49.66 5.64 22.34
CA TYR A 554 -50.06 4.61 21.39
C TYR A 554 -48.85 3.80 20.89
N LEU A 555 -47.73 4.47 20.61
CA LEU A 555 -46.46 3.85 20.24
C LEU A 555 -45.79 3.13 21.42
N GLU A 556 -45.94 3.60 22.65
CA GLU A 556 -45.47 2.97 23.87
C GLU A 556 -46.33 1.75 24.20
N GLN A 557 -47.65 1.82 24.04
CA GLN A 557 -48.56 0.68 24.17
C GLN A 557 -48.32 -0.37 23.08
N TYR A 558 -48.02 0.06 21.85
CA TYR A 558 -47.58 -0.82 20.76
C TYR A 558 -46.19 -1.43 21.03
N ASN A 559 -45.23 -0.65 21.54
CA ASN A 559 -43.93 -1.15 22.00
C ASN A 559 -44.07 -2.04 23.25
N LEU A 560 -45.09 -1.87 24.07
CA LEU A 560 -45.40 -2.75 25.20
C LEU A 560 -46.02 -4.06 24.70
N GLN A 561 -46.78 -4.04 23.61
CA GLN A 561 -47.22 -5.25 22.91
C GLN A 561 -46.05 -5.96 22.22
N LEU A 562 -45.12 -5.24 21.58
CA LEU A 562 -43.88 -5.82 21.04
C LEU A 562 -42.98 -6.40 22.15
N ARG A 563 -42.77 -5.69 23.26
CA ARG A 563 -42.03 -6.21 24.44
C ARG A 563 -42.73 -7.39 25.13
N LYS A 564 -44.06 -7.48 25.03
CA LYS A 564 -44.85 -8.65 25.47
C LYS A 564 -44.87 -9.77 24.43
N SER A 565 -44.35 -9.57 23.21
CA SER A 565 -43.96 -10.70 22.37
C SER A 565 -42.75 -11.39 23.01
N PRO A 566 -42.82 -12.69 23.31
CA PRO A 566 -41.72 -13.39 23.99
C PRO A 566 -40.42 -13.42 23.17
N GLN A 567 -40.50 -13.15 21.86
CA GLN A 567 -39.36 -13.17 20.94
C GLN A 567 -38.34 -12.05 21.25
N GLN A 568 -38.76 -10.79 21.39
CA GLN A 568 -37.81 -9.68 21.58
C GLN A 568 -37.22 -9.63 23.00
N SER A 569 -37.99 -10.01 24.04
CA SER A 569 -37.42 -10.13 25.38
C SER A 569 -36.42 -11.29 25.50
N ALA A 570 -36.64 -12.39 24.77
CA ALA A 570 -35.66 -13.47 24.67
C ALA A 570 -34.43 -13.05 23.86
N GLU A 571 -34.60 -12.33 22.75
CA GLU A 571 -33.51 -11.84 21.90
C GLU A 571 -32.61 -10.84 22.63
N VAL A 572 -33.16 -9.88 23.39
CA VAL A 572 -32.35 -8.96 24.21
C VAL A 572 -31.63 -9.69 25.35
N ALA A 573 -32.27 -10.68 25.99
CA ALA A 573 -31.61 -11.52 26.98
C ALA A 573 -30.47 -12.33 26.36
N LEU A 574 -30.69 -12.94 25.19
CA LEU A 574 -29.70 -13.70 24.42
C LEU A 574 -28.52 -12.82 24.01
N LEU A 575 -28.77 -11.62 23.48
CA LEU A 575 -27.74 -10.64 23.12
C LEU A 575 -26.94 -10.17 24.35
N SER A 576 -27.58 -9.99 25.51
CA SER A 576 -26.86 -9.66 26.75
C SER A 576 -25.98 -10.82 27.23
N GLY A 577 -26.46 -12.06 27.13
CA GLY A 577 -25.68 -13.27 27.42
C GLY A 577 -24.51 -13.44 26.47
N GLN A 578 -24.72 -13.26 25.17
CA GLN A 578 -23.67 -13.27 24.13
C GLN A 578 -22.64 -12.15 24.34
N LEU A 579 -23.05 -10.98 24.81
CA LEU A 579 -22.13 -9.87 25.11
C LEU A 579 -21.25 -10.20 26.33
N GLU A 580 -21.82 -10.79 27.39
CA GLU A 580 -21.06 -11.20 28.58
C GLU A 580 -20.18 -12.43 28.31
N GLU A 581 -20.64 -13.35 27.46
CA GLU A 581 -19.84 -14.45 26.94
C GLU A 581 -18.69 -13.95 26.06
N GLN A 582 -18.91 -13.00 25.15
CA GLN A 582 -17.82 -12.39 24.38
C GLN A 582 -16.84 -11.59 25.25
N LYS A 583 -17.29 -10.90 26.31
CA LYS A 583 -16.38 -10.31 27.30
C LYS A 583 -15.55 -11.37 28.01
N ARG A 584 -16.15 -12.50 28.41
CA ARG A 584 -15.45 -13.63 29.03
C ARG A 584 -14.42 -14.24 28.07
N MET A 585 -14.81 -14.53 26.83
CA MET A 585 -13.91 -15.02 25.78
C MET A 585 -12.79 -14.02 25.48
N TYR A 586 -13.07 -12.72 25.49
CA TYR A 586 -12.04 -11.68 25.32
C TYR A 586 -11.05 -11.68 26.50
N GLN A 587 -11.52 -11.78 27.75
CA GLN A 587 -10.64 -11.91 28.92
C GLN A 587 -9.83 -13.21 28.92
N GLU A 588 -10.40 -14.31 28.41
CA GLU A 588 -9.75 -15.62 28.30
C GLU A 588 -8.74 -15.65 27.14
N LEU A 589 -9.02 -14.96 26.04
CA LEU A 589 -8.08 -14.69 24.96
C LEU A 589 -6.94 -13.77 25.44
N VAL A 590 -7.23 -12.70 26.17
CA VAL A 590 -6.21 -11.82 26.77
C VAL A 590 -5.29 -12.61 27.70
N LYS A 591 -5.85 -13.45 28.58
CA LYS A 591 -5.06 -14.38 29.42
C LYS A 591 -4.17 -15.29 28.58
N THR A 592 -4.73 -15.91 27.54
CA THR A 592 -4.00 -16.80 26.62
C THR A 592 -2.90 -16.08 25.85
N VAL A 593 -3.13 -14.84 25.43
CA VAL A 593 -2.11 -13.98 24.78
C VAL A 593 -1.03 -13.59 25.79
N THR A 594 -1.36 -13.27 27.05
CA THR A 594 -0.35 -12.98 28.08
C THR A 594 0.50 -14.21 28.43
N THR A 595 -0.09 -15.40 28.58
CA THR A 595 0.70 -16.62 28.85
C THR A 595 1.53 -17.03 27.64
N LYS A 596 1.02 -16.88 26.42
CA LYS A 596 1.80 -17.11 25.19
C LYS A 596 2.91 -16.07 25.01
N HIS A 597 2.71 -14.82 25.41
CA HIS A 597 3.77 -13.81 25.43
C HIS A 597 4.84 -14.16 26.47
N GLU A 598 4.47 -14.58 27.68
CA GLU A 598 5.42 -15.10 28.68
C GLU A 598 6.19 -16.31 28.18
N GLU A 599 5.52 -17.27 27.52
CA GLU A 599 6.17 -18.41 26.88
C GLU A 599 7.14 -17.96 25.78
N SER A 600 6.75 -17.05 24.89
CA SER A 600 7.64 -16.48 23.86
C SER A 600 8.84 -15.75 24.46
N VAL A 601 8.69 -15.03 25.58
CA VAL A 601 9.80 -14.41 26.31
C VAL A 601 10.72 -15.46 26.94
N ARG A 602 10.16 -16.54 27.51
CA ARG A 602 10.96 -17.68 28.01
C ARG A 602 11.72 -18.38 26.89
N TYR A 603 11.09 -18.63 25.74
CA TYR A 603 11.74 -19.17 24.55
C TYR A 603 12.81 -18.24 24.00
N HIS A 604 12.58 -16.92 23.97
CA HIS A 604 13.58 -15.94 23.53
C HIS A 604 14.79 -15.93 24.46
N ASN A 605 14.58 -15.95 25.78
CA ASN A 605 15.65 -16.03 26.78
C ASN A 605 16.43 -17.35 26.67
N GLU A 606 15.76 -18.48 26.41
CA GLU A 606 16.41 -19.77 26.20
C GLU A 606 17.17 -19.82 24.87
N ILE A 607 16.66 -19.19 23.80
CA ILE A 607 17.38 -19.02 22.53
C ILE A 607 18.61 -18.13 22.73
N GLN A 608 18.53 -17.04 23.49
CA GLN A 608 19.71 -16.24 23.85
C GLN A 608 20.73 -17.08 24.65
N ARG A 609 20.26 -17.88 25.62
CA ARG A 609 21.13 -18.77 26.42
C ARG A 609 21.81 -19.84 25.55
N LEU A 610 21.07 -20.47 24.65
CA LEU A 610 21.59 -21.48 23.70
C LEU A 610 22.55 -20.86 22.68
N ASN A 611 22.26 -19.65 22.17
CA ASN A 611 23.18 -18.90 21.31
C ASN A 611 24.47 -18.50 22.05
N GLY A 612 24.38 -18.12 23.34
CA GLY A 612 25.55 -17.89 24.18
C GLY A 612 26.41 -19.15 24.38
N VAL A 613 25.76 -20.31 24.61
CA VAL A 613 26.46 -21.61 24.69
C VAL A 613 27.07 -21.99 23.33
N LEU A 614 26.36 -21.80 22.23
CA LEU A 614 26.86 -22.09 20.87
C LEU A 614 28.05 -21.20 20.50
N SER A 615 27.97 -19.90 20.83
CA SER A 615 29.06 -18.94 20.70
C SER A 615 30.29 -19.33 21.53
N ALA A 616 30.11 -19.90 22.72
CA ALA A 616 31.21 -20.44 23.53
C ALA A 616 31.78 -21.78 23.02
N GLN A 617 30.99 -22.58 22.29
CA GLN A 617 31.43 -23.86 21.71
C GLN A 617 32.08 -23.69 20.33
N LEU A 618 31.77 -22.64 19.57
CA LEU A 618 32.35 -22.34 18.26
C LEU A 618 33.90 -22.23 18.27
N PRO A 619 34.53 -21.46 19.18
CA PRO A 619 35.99 -21.46 19.34
C PRO A 619 36.54 -22.85 19.66
N ARG A 620 35.82 -23.60 20.50
CA ARG A 620 36.22 -24.94 20.95
C ARG A 620 36.17 -25.99 19.84
N LEU A 621 35.24 -25.85 18.90
CA LEU A 621 35.20 -26.65 17.66
C LEU A 621 36.33 -26.26 16.71
N SER A 622 36.74 -24.98 16.67
CA SER A 622 37.92 -24.55 15.91
C SER A 622 39.22 -25.12 16.53
N GLU A 623 39.37 -25.05 17.86
CA GLU A 623 40.47 -25.70 18.58
C GLU A 623 40.52 -27.21 18.33
N LEU A 624 39.37 -27.89 18.38
CA LEU A 624 39.28 -29.33 18.12
C LEU A 624 39.59 -29.66 16.66
N GLY A 625 39.14 -28.85 15.70
CA GLY A 625 39.51 -28.98 14.29
C GLY A 625 41.01 -28.80 14.06
N ASN A 626 41.64 -27.85 14.74
CA ASN A 626 43.10 -27.67 14.71
C ASN A 626 43.85 -28.86 15.35
N GLN A 627 43.30 -29.47 16.39
CA GLN A 627 43.82 -30.72 16.98
C GLN A 627 43.66 -31.91 16.03
N VAL A 628 42.52 -32.06 15.35
CA VAL A 628 42.28 -33.09 14.33
C VAL A 628 43.25 -32.93 13.16
N ASN A 629 43.42 -31.73 12.61
CA ASN A 629 44.38 -31.46 11.53
C ASN A 629 45.82 -31.82 11.92
N ASN A 630 46.22 -31.55 13.18
CA ASN A 630 47.53 -31.93 13.71
C ASN A 630 47.66 -33.46 13.87
N LEU A 631 46.62 -34.12 14.39
CA LEU A 631 46.55 -35.58 14.49
C LEU A 631 46.53 -36.27 13.12
N GLU A 632 45.92 -35.68 12.09
CA GLU A 632 45.96 -36.18 10.71
C GLU A 632 47.36 -36.05 10.09
N GLN A 633 48.06 -34.92 10.32
CA GLN A 633 49.46 -34.78 9.91
C GLN A 633 50.37 -35.80 10.62
N GLN A 634 50.16 -36.03 11.91
CA GLN A 634 50.88 -37.07 12.66
C GLN A 634 50.52 -38.48 12.15
N LEU A 635 49.24 -38.77 11.91
CA LEU A 635 48.78 -40.05 11.37
C LEU A 635 49.43 -40.32 10.00
N LYS A 636 49.43 -39.33 9.11
CA LYS A 636 50.09 -39.41 7.81
C LYS A 636 51.60 -39.69 7.94
N ALA A 637 52.31 -38.96 8.79
CA ALA A 637 53.73 -39.21 9.06
C ALA A 637 53.98 -40.63 9.64
N THR A 638 53.10 -41.11 10.54
CA THR A 638 53.20 -42.49 11.04
C THR A 638 52.85 -43.55 10.00
N SER A 639 51.94 -43.24 9.06
CA SER A 639 51.58 -44.13 7.94
C SER A 639 52.72 -44.24 6.93
N GLU A 640 53.38 -43.13 6.60
CA GLU A 640 54.59 -43.11 5.75
C GLU A 640 55.72 -43.90 6.44
N ALA A 641 55.91 -43.73 7.76
CA ALA A 641 56.84 -44.54 8.55
C ALA A 641 56.43 -46.04 8.60
N LEU A 642 55.13 -46.37 8.63
CA LEU A 642 54.65 -47.74 8.59
C LEU A 642 54.93 -48.39 7.24
N ALA A 643 54.67 -47.69 6.12
CA ALA A 643 54.95 -48.18 4.78
C ALA A 643 56.44 -48.51 4.56
N THR A 644 57.37 -47.73 5.13
CA THR A 644 58.81 -48.08 5.10
C THR A 644 59.13 -49.34 5.93
N LYS A 645 58.49 -49.51 7.10
CA LYS A 645 58.63 -50.73 7.92
C LYS A 645 57.99 -51.96 7.27
N GLU A 646 56.86 -51.81 6.59
CA GLU A 646 56.20 -52.89 5.85
C GLU A 646 57.04 -53.33 4.65
N ARG A 647 57.69 -52.38 3.95
CA ARG A 647 58.67 -52.68 2.90
C ARG A 647 59.83 -53.53 3.43
N HIS A 648 60.43 -53.13 4.56
CA HIS A 648 61.47 -53.93 5.21
C HIS A 648 60.95 -55.28 5.75
N LEU A 649 59.70 -55.35 6.20
CA LEU A 649 59.06 -56.63 6.56
C LEU A 649 58.86 -57.54 5.35
N ALA A 650 58.52 -57.01 4.18
CA ALA A 650 58.49 -57.80 2.94
C ALA A 650 59.90 -58.31 2.57
N GLU A 651 60.92 -57.45 2.63
CA GLU A 651 62.33 -57.80 2.39
C GLU A 651 62.88 -58.84 3.40
N THR A 652 62.25 -59.02 4.57
CA THR A 652 62.60 -60.08 5.53
C THR A 652 61.74 -61.34 5.35
N LYS A 653 60.45 -61.20 4.98
CA LYS A 653 59.57 -62.34 4.63
C LYS A 653 60.04 -63.08 3.39
N GLU A 654 60.55 -62.39 2.38
CA GLU A 654 61.14 -63.01 1.19
C GLU A 654 62.33 -63.91 1.58
N LYS A 655 63.23 -63.39 2.43
CA LYS A 655 64.38 -64.15 2.97
C LYS A 655 63.92 -65.34 3.83
N LEU A 656 62.87 -65.18 4.63
CA LEU A 656 62.28 -66.25 5.43
C LEU A 656 61.61 -67.33 4.55
N SER A 657 60.93 -66.94 3.47
CA SER A 657 60.29 -67.87 2.53
C SER A 657 61.33 -68.79 1.86
N VAL A 658 62.50 -68.25 1.51
CA VAL A 658 63.61 -69.03 0.96
C VAL A 658 64.13 -70.06 1.97
N THR A 659 64.28 -69.70 3.26
CA THR A 659 64.71 -70.65 4.30
C THR A 659 63.62 -71.64 4.70
N GLN A 660 62.34 -71.28 4.59
CA GLN A 660 61.23 -72.15 4.94
C GLN A 660 60.95 -73.21 3.86
N SER A 661 61.09 -72.86 2.58
CA SER A 661 61.04 -73.82 1.46
C SER A 661 62.10 -74.94 1.59
N GLN A 662 63.27 -74.62 2.15
CA GLN A 662 64.36 -75.57 2.43
C GLN A 662 64.08 -76.52 3.62
N LEU A 663 63.02 -76.27 4.40
CA LEU A 663 62.64 -77.08 5.57
C LEU A 663 61.41 -77.96 5.29
N GLU A 664 60.51 -77.49 4.43
CA GLU A 664 59.32 -78.22 3.96
C GLU A 664 59.72 -79.53 3.24
N GLU A 665 60.73 -79.45 2.35
CA GLU A 665 61.27 -80.59 1.58
C GLU A 665 61.83 -81.72 2.46
N VAL A 666 62.36 -81.38 3.65
CA VAL A 666 62.91 -82.35 4.61
C VAL A 666 61.81 -83.06 5.42
N THR A 667 60.61 -82.48 5.50
CA THR A 667 59.58 -82.90 6.46
C THR A 667 58.59 -83.92 5.89
N GLN A 668 58.34 -83.94 4.57
CA GLN A 668 57.27 -84.74 3.96
C GLN A 668 57.58 -86.26 3.78
N LEU A 669 58.76 -86.74 4.17
CA LEU A 669 59.19 -88.15 3.94
C LEU A 669 58.99 -89.11 5.12
N MET A 670 58.32 -88.70 6.21
CA MET A 670 58.49 -89.35 7.53
C MET A 670 57.31 -90.10 8.18
N HIS A 671 56.03 -89.94 7.77
CA HIS A 671 54.91 -90.44 8.61
C HIS A 671 53.70 -91.04 7.86
N SER A 672 53.53 -92.38 7.99
CA SER A 672 52.25 -93.07 7.69
C SER A 672 52.18 -94.51 8.28
N ASN A 673 51.56 -94.72 9.46
CA ASN A 673 50.75 -95.93 9.82
C ASN A 673 50.25 -96.02 11.30
N GLU A 674 49.12 -96.75 11.47
CA GLU A 674 48.63 -97.57 12.62
C GLU A 674 47.84 -97.04 13.87
N ARG A 675 46.64 -97.65 14.06
CA ARG A 675 45.93 -98.18 15.29
C ARG A 675 45.23 -97.34 16.40
N PRO A 676 43.99 -97.77 16.79
CA PRO A 676 43.36 -97.56 18.13
C PRO A 676 42.54 -98.76 18.74
N GLU A 677 42.40 -98.94 20.08
CA GLU A 677 41.48 -99.90 20.80
C GLU A 677 41.24 -99.57 22.33
N ALA A 678 40.14 -100.05 22.98
CA ALA A 678 40.05 -100.61 24.39
C ALA A 678 38.62 -100.92 25.04
N ASP A 679 38.51 -102.06 25.81
CA ASP A 679 37.68 -102.45 27.02
C ASP A 679 36.27 -103.24 27.06
N GLY A 680 36.17 -104.47 27.69
CA GLY A 680 34.95 -105.32 28.05
C GLY A 680 35.10 -106.91 28.31
N GLN A 681 34.12 -107.75 28.86
CA GLN A 681 34.09 -109.28 29.17
C GLN A 681 32.63 -109.97 29.29
N ALA A 682 32.13 -111.24 29.67
CA ALA A 682 32.41 -112.66 30.22
C ALA A 682 31.11 -113.65 30.05
N VAL A 683 30.67 -114.88 30.56
CA VAL A 683 30.98 -116.27 31.20
C VAL A 683 29.60 -117.04 31.63
N GLN A 684 29.21 -118.33 32.04
CA GLN A 684 29.33 -119.88 31.97
C GLN A 684 28.11 -120.57 32.80
N GLU A 685 27.66 -121.86 33.12
CA GLU A 685 27.59 -123.37 32.79
C GLU A 685 26.62 -124.14 33.86
N SER A 686 26.19 -125.45 34.10
CA SER A 686 26.00 -126.91 33.61
C SER A 686 25.19 -127.79 34.72
N VAL A 687 24.80 -129.13 34.90
CA VAL A 687 24.43 -130.51 34.29
C VAL A 687 24.13 -131.60 35.46
N VAL A 688 23.56 -132.88 35.59
CA VAL A 688 22.56 -134.00 35.10
C VAL A 688 22.69 -135.32 36.05
N GLN A 689 21.99 -136.51 36.30
CA GLN A 689 20.66 -137.33 36.29
C GLN A 689 20.93 -138.86 36.82
N ALA A 690 20.19 -139.96 37.27
CA ALA A 690 18.87 -140.61 37.80
C ALA A 690 19.21 -142.02 38.54
N LEU A 691 18.48 -143.14 38.99
CA LEU A 691 17.14 -143.90 39.15
C LEU A 691 17.31 -145.10 40.23
N HIS A 692 16.61 -146.24 40.66
CA HIS A 692 15.35 -147.15 40.68
C HIS A 692 15.56 -148.32 41.80
N VAL A 693 14.88 -149.48 42.21
CA VAL A 693 13.55 -150.26 42.38
C VAL A 693 13.81 -151.75 42.95
N ALA A 694 13.08 -152.70 43.67
CA ALA A 694 11.80 -152.90 44.50
C ALA A 694 11.69 -154.06 45.67
N PRO A 695 11.05 -155.32 45.64
CA PRO A 695 10.18 -155.94 46.76
C PRO A 695 10.19 -157.50 47.25
N VAL A 696 9.15 -158.02 48.02
CA VAL A 696 8.64 -159.45 48.41
C VAL A 696 8.84 -160.07 49.89
N GLU A 697 8.36 -161.28 50.38
CA GLU A 697 7.11 -161.67 51.19
C GLU A 697 7.21 -162.97 52.17
N ALA A 698 6.09 -163.62 52.71
CA ALA A 698 5.87 -164.93 53.47
C ALA A 698 5.54 -165.10 55.03
N SER A 699 5.02 -164.10 55.78
CA SER A 699 4.82 -164.15 57.27
C SER A 699 3.34 -163.95 57.78
N ARG A 700 2.36 -164.15 56.89
CA ARG A 700 0.93 -163.71 56.96
C ARG A 700 0.25 -163.48 58.32
N GLU A 701 -0.24 -164.50 59.04
CA GLU A 701 -1.32 -164.29 60.03
C GLU A 701 -0.93 -163.39 61.23
N ARG A 702 0.35 -163.38 61.62
CA ARG A 702 0.84 -162.44 62.66
C ARG A 702 1.01 -161.03 62.10
N ASP A 703 1.40 -160.93 60.84
CA ASP A 703 1.49 -159.67 60.12
C ASP A 703 0.10 -159.06 59.93
N GLU A 704 -0.97 -159.84 59.73
CA GLU A 704 -2.34 -159.33 59.46
C GLU A 704 -2.93 -158.54 60.64
N LEU A 705 -2.85 -159.03 61.88
CA LEU A 705 -3.29 -158.26 63.05
C LEU A 705 -2.36 -157.08 63.36
N SER A 706 -1.05 -157.23 63.11
CA SER A 706 -0.11 -156.11 63.22
C SER A 706 -0.41 -155.04 62.17
N GLN A 707 -0.73 -155.42 60.93
CA GLN A 707 -1.18 -154.55 59.85
C GLN A 707 -2.49 -153.87 60.18
N ARG A 708 -3.44 -154.51 60.88
CA ARG A 708 -4.69 -153.82 61.23
C ARG A 708 -4.52 -152.77 62.33
N VAL A 709 -3.64 -153.01 63.31
CA VAL A 709 -3.28 -151.96 64.29
C VAL A 709 -2.42 -150.87 63.64
N GLN A 710 -1.43 -151.24 62.83
CA GLN A 710 -0.55 -150.32 62.12
C GLN A 710 -1.36 -149.43 61.16
N SER A 711 -2.21 -150.01 60.30
CA SER A 711 -3.05 -149.22 59.38
C SER A 711 -4.01 -148.26 60.08
N LEU A 712 -4.53 -148.58 61.29
CA LEU A 712 -5.32 -147.63 62.08
C LEU A 712 -4.46 -146.55 62.75
N GLN A 713 -3.18 -146.83 63.04
CA GLN A 713 -2.22 -145.82 63.51
C GLN A 713 -1.75 -144.93 62.36
N ASP A 714 -1.55 -145.49 61.17
CA ASP A 714 -1.20 -144.78 59.93
C ASP A 714 -2.38 -143.92 59.46
N GLU A 715 -3.61 -144.43 59.48
CA GLU A 715 -4.84 -143.68 59.18
C GLU A 715 -5.01 -142.51 60.16
N LYS A 716 -4.79 -142.73 61.45
CA LYS A 716 -4.77 -141.65 62.45
C LYS A 716 -3.63 -140.65 62.21
N ALA A 717 -2.46 -141.10 61.77
CA ALA A 717 -1.34 -140.23 61.45
C ALA A 717 -1.64 -139.37 60.20
N MET A 718 -2.21 -139.98 59.15
CA MET A 718 -2.63 -139.30 57.93
C MET A 718 -3.73 -138.26 58.19
N LEU A 719 -4.73 -138.58 59.00
CA LEU A 719 -5.76 -137.63 59.42
C LEU A 719 -5.20 -136.50 60.28
N LEU A 720 -4.16 -136.76 61.11
CA LEU A 720 -3.48 -135.72 61.87
C LEU A 720 -2.57 -134.84 61.00
N THR A 721 -1.92 -135.38 59.95
CA THR A 721 -1.23 -134.55 58.96
C THR A 721 -2.23 -133.74 58.14
N GLU A 722 -3.32 -134.34 57.65
CA GLU A 722 -4.37 -133.62 56.89
C GLU A 722 -5.00 -132.49 57.72
N ILE A 723 -5.31 -132.71 59.00
CA ILE A 723 -5.80 -131.65 59.90
C ILE A 723 -4.75 -130.54 60.10
N ASN A 724 -3.46 -130.87 60.15
CA ASN A 724 -2.40 -129.87 60.25
C ASN A 724 -2.17 -129.13 58.93
N ASP A 725 -2.23 -129.81 57.78
CA ASP A 725 -2.11 -129.22 56.45
C ASP A 725 -3.30 -128.32 56.13
N LEU A 726 -4.52 -128.71 56.50
CA LEU A 726 -5.71 -127.86 56.44
C LEU A 726 -5.61 -126.65 57.36
N ARG A 727 -5.03 -126.77 58.56
CA ARG A 727 -4.76 -125.64 59.47
C ARG A 727 -3.69 -124.69 58.93
N LEU A 728 -2.60 -125.24 58.36
CA LEU A 728 -1.56 -124.45 57.70
C LEU A 728 -2.13 -123.72 56.49
N ASN A 729 -2.95 -124.40 55.66
CA ASN A 729 -3.61 -123.80 54.52
C ASN A 729 -4.65 -122.73 54.95
N GLN A 730 -5.42 -122.98 56.02
CA GLN A 730 -6.34 -122.00 56.60
C GLN A 730 -5.58 -120.75 57.11
N ASN A 731 -4.44 -120.92 57.78
CA ASN A 731 -3.60 -119.81 58.22
C ASN A 731 -2.95 -119.08 57.04
N ASN A 732 -2.51 -119.79 56.00
CA ASN A 732 -1.95 -119.19 54.78
C ASN A 732 -3.01 -118.35 54.06
N LEU A 733 -4.21 -118.91 53.84
CA LEU A 733 -5.34 -118.19 53.25
C LEU A 733 -5.79 -117.00 54.11
N TYR A 734 -5.75 -117.10 55.44
CA TYR A 734 -6.03 -115.98 56.33
C TYR A 734 -4.98 -114.87 56.20
N ASN A 735 -3.69 -115.22 56.24
CA ASN A 735 -2.59 -114.27 56.07
C ASN A 735 -2.59 -113.61 54.69
N GLU A 736 -2.93 -114.36 53.64
CA GLU A 736 -3.08 -113.84 52.28
C GLU A 736 -4.33 -112.95 52.15
N ASN A 737 -5.44 -113.28 52.82
CA ASN A 737 -6.63 -112.42 52.87
C ASN A 737 -6.35 -111.10 53.61
N GLU A 738 -5.62 -111.12 54.72
CA GLU A 738 -5.17 -109.90 55.41
C GLU A 738 -4.16 -109.09 54.56
N ARG A 739 -3.21 -109.74 53.89
CA ARG A 739 -2.30 -109.08 52.94
C ARG A 739 -3.07 -108.41 51.80
N LEU A 740 -4.09 -109.08 51.24
CA LEU A 740 -4.93 -108.54 50.18
C LEU A 740 -5.79 -107.36 50.67
N LYS A 741 -6.33 -107.40 51.91
CA LYS A 741 -7.01 -106.25 52.53
C LYS A 741 -6.06 -105.06 52.70
N GLN A 742 -4.86 -105.30 53.25
CA GLN A 742 -3.85 -104.26 53.44
C GLN A 742 -3.42 -103.63 52.11
N HIS A 743 -3.24 -104.45 51.06
CA HIS A 743 -2.91 -103.98 49.71
C HIS A 743 -4.07 -103.22 49.04
N LEU A 744 -5.32 -103.68 49.20
CA LEU A 744 -6.50 -102.97 48.69
C LEU A 744 -6.66 -101.61 49.40
N LEU A 745 -6.58 -101.61 50.73
CA LEU A 745 -6.66 -100.41 51.57
C LEU A 745 -5.54 -99.43 51.23
N HIS A 746 -4.30 -99.90 51.05
CA HIS A 746 -3.18 -99.06 50.63
C HIS A 746 -3.43 -98.43 49.25
N ILE A 747 -3.99 -99.20 48.29
CA ILE A 747 -4.38 -98.67 46.97
C ILE A 747 -5.56 -97.69 47.10
N GLU A 748 -6.51 -97.88 48.00
CA GLU A 748 -7.59 -96.92 48.26
C GLU A 748 -7.06 -95.64 48.94
N GLU A 749 -6.09 -95.74 49.85
CA GLU A 749 -5.37 -94.61 50.43
C GLU A 749 -4.56 -93.85 49.37
N GLU A 750 -3.82 -94.53 48.49
CA GLU A 750 -3.08 -93.89 47.40
C GLU A 750 -4.02 -93.21 46.40
N ASN A 751 -5.07 -93.89 45.93
CA ASN A 751 -6.06 -93.30 45.02
C ASN A 751 -6.80 -92.11 45.63
N THR A 752 -7.17 -92.15 46.92
CA THR A 752 -7.84 -91.01 47.58
C THR A 752 -6.87 -89.84 47.79
N VAL A 753 -5.61 -90.10 48.12
CA VAL A 753 -4.57 -89.07 48.18
C VAL A 753 -4.26 -88.47 46.81
N GLU A 754 -4.26 -89.25 45.72
CA GLU A 754 -4.13 -88.72 44.36
C GLU A 754 -5.36 -87.94 43.90
N LEU A 755 -6.58 -88.38 44.23
CA LEU A 755 -7.81 -87.64 43.96
C LEU A 755 -7.82 -86.29 44.67
N VAL A 756 -7.43 -86.23 45.95
CA VAL A 756 -7.30 -84.97 46.71
C VAL A 756 -6.23 -84.05 46.13
N LYS A 757 -5.08 -84.58 45.69
CA LYS A 757 -4.07 -83.77 44.97
C LYS A 757 -4.60 -83.25 43.63
N ALA A 758 -5.37 -84.05 42.90
CA ALA A 758 -5.98 -83.63 41.64
C ALA A 758 -7.02 -82.52 41.87
N GLU A 759 -7.86 -82.63 42.90
CA GLU A 759 -8.85 -81.62 43.24
C GLU A 759 -8.22 -80.32 43.76
N ASP A 760 -7.19 -80.38 44.62
CA ASP A 760 -6.39 -79.23 45.05
C ASP A 760 -5.72 -78.51 43.85
N ASN A 761 -5.20 -79.28 42.88
CA ASN A 761 -4.68 -78.71 41.63
C ASN A 761 -5.77 -78.08 40.75
N ILE A 762 -6.96 -78.68 40.65
CA ILE A 762 -8.12 -78.09 39.95
C ILE A 762 -8.57 -76.79 40.63
N GLN A 763 -8.63 -76.77 41.97
CA GLN A 763 -8.97 -75.57 42.74
C GLN A 763 -7.95 -74.46 42.49
N LYS A 764 -6.64 -74.75 42.55
CA LYS A 764 -5.56 -73.80 42.22
C LYS A 764 -5.65 -73.26 40.80
N LEU A 765 -5.87 -74.13 39.81
CA LEU A 765 -6.03 -73.73 38.41
C LEU A 765 -7.30 -72.88 38.21
N SER A 766 -8.41 -73.20 38.89
CA SER A 766 -9.63 -72.39 38.84
C SER A 766 -9.46 -71.01 39.47
N ALA A 767 -8.67 -70.91 40.55
CA ALA A 767 -8.34 -69.65 41.20
C ALA A 767 -7.42 -68.79 40.30
N GLN A 768 -6.41 -69.40 39.68
CA GLN A 768 -5.54 -68.73 38.70
C GLN A 768 -6.30 -68.27 37.45
N LEU A 769 -7.21 -69.10 36.92
CA LEU A 769 -8.09 -68.75 35.81
C LEU A 769 -8.97 -67.54 36.17
N ARG A 770 -9.60 -67.56 37.34
CA ARG A 770 -10.42 -66.46 37.84
C ARG A 770 -9.61 -65.18 38.03
N GLU A 771 -8.41 -65.26 38.61
CA GLU A 771 -7.52 -64.11 38.79
C GLU A 771 -7.05 -63.54 37.43
N ALA A 772 -6.79 -64.41 36.44
CA ALA A 772 -6.50 -64.00 35.07
C ALA A 772 -7.71 -63.34 34.39
N GLU A 773 -8.93 -63.87 34.57
CA GLU A 773 -10.16 -63.24 34.10
C GLU A 773 -10.39 -61.87 34.74
N GLU A 774 -10.18 -61.72 36.05
CA GLU A 774 -10.34 -60.45 36.76
C GLU A 774 -9.25 -59.43 36.32
N ARG A 775 -8.02 -59.87 35.99
CA ARG A 775 -7.00 -59.06 35.32
C ARG A 775 -7.40 -58.66 33.89
N VAL A 776 -8.02 -59.55 33.11
CA VAL A 776 -8.48 -59.23 31.74
C VAL A 776 -9.65 -58.25 31.79
N LYS A 777 -10.63 -58.46 32.68
CA LYS A 777 -11.79 -57.57 32.86
C LYS A 777 -11.36 -56.18 33.34
N SER A 778 -10.43 -56.09 34.30
CA SER A 778 -9.91 -54.80 34.78
C SER A 778 -9.02 -54.10 33.74
N SER A 779 -8.17 -54.80 32.99
CA SER A 779 -7.39 -54.19 31.92
C SER A 779 -8.25 -53.74 30.73
N ALA A 780 -9.27 -54.52 30.32
CA ALA A 780 -10.25 -54.09 29.32
C ALA A 780 -10.99 -52.83 29.76
N THR A 781 -11.48 -52.79 31.00
CA THR A 781 -12.13 -51.60 31.58
C THR A 781 -11.18 -50.40 31.62
N ALA A 782 -9.91 -50.61 31.96
CA ALA A 782 -8.88 -49.57 31.93
C ALA A 782 -8.64 -49.04 30.51
N TYR A 783 -8.49 -49.92 29.51
CA TYR A 783 -8.37 -49.56 28.09
C TYR A 783 -9.58 -48.78 27.58
N THR A 784 -10.81 -49.21 27.88
CA THR A 784 -12.02 -48.44 27.55
C THR A 784 -12.00 -47.07 28.22
N SER A 785 -11.64 -46.98 29.51
CA SER A 785 -11.54 -45.68 30.21
C SER A 785 -10.46 -44.75 29.65
N ALA A 786 -9.37 -45.30 29.11
CA ALA A 786 -8.28 -44.55 28.50
C ALA A 786 -8.67 -44.08 27.09
N SER A 787 -9.30 -44.96 26.30
CA SER A 787 -9.86 -44.64 24.98
C SER A 787 -10.93 -43.56 25.05
N VAL A 788 -11.89 -43.66 25.99
CA VAL A 788 -12.92 -42.64 26.22
C VAL A 788 -12.29 -41.29 26.61
N ARG A 789 -11.31 -41.27 27.53
CA ARG A 789 -10.60 -40.04 27.90
C ARG A 789 -9.78 -39.45 26.74
N SER A 790 -9.18 -40.30 25.91
CA SER A 790 -8.47 -39.87 24.70
C SER A 790 -9.42 -39.27 23.67
N ASN A 791 -10.59 -39.87 23.44
CA ASN A 791 -11.61 -39.30 22.55
C ASN A 791 -12.14 -37.98 23.09
N GLN A 792 -12.45 -37.87 24.39
CA GLN A 792 -12.86 -36.62 25.01
C GLN A 792 -11.79 -35.51 24.89
N GLN A 793 -10.51 -35.87 24.97
CA GLN A 793 -9.42 -34.92 24.73
C GLN A 793 -9.34 -34.52 23.24
N VAL A 794 -9.52 -35.45 22.30
CA VAL A 794 -9.56 -35.16 20.86
C VAL A 794 -10.77 -34.31 20.49
N GLU A 795 -11.95 -34.57 21.07
CA GLU A 795 -13.17 -33.76 20.91
C GLU A 795 -12.97 -32.35 21.48
N SER A 796 -12.37 -32.21 22.67
CA SER A 796 -12.04 -30.92 23.27
C SER A 796 -11.03 -30.13 22.43
N LEU A 797 -10.00 -30.79 21.88
CA LEU A 797 -9.02 -30.17 20.99
C LEU A 797 -9.65 -29.81 19.63
N SER A 798 -10.55 -30.64 19.10
CA SER A 798 -11.31 -30.36 17.88
C SER A 798 -12.22 -29.14 18.04
N HIS A 799 -12.92 -29.04 19.17
CA HIS A 799 -13.69 -27.85 19.54
C HIS A 799 -12.81 -26.60 19.68
N GLN A 800 -11.63 -26.73 20.30
CA GLN A 800 -10.68 -25.62 20.42
C GLN A 800 -10.13 -25.17 19.05
N VAL A 801 -9.76 -26.11 18.18
CA VAL A 801 -9.30 -25.81 16.80
C VAL A 801 -10.42 -25.17 15.97
N LYS A 802 -11.66 -25.67 16.10
CA LYS A 802 -12.83 -25.06 15.43
C LYS A 802 -13.07 -23.64 15.93
N SER A 803 -13.07 -23.41 17.25
CA SER A 803 -13.21 -22.07 17.84
C SER A 803 -12.09 -21.13 17.37
N LEU A 804 -10.83 -21.58 17.38
CA LEU A 804 -9.69 -20.79 16.88
C LEU A 804 -9.81 -20.50 15.39
N SER A 805 -10.33 -21.42 14.57
CA SER A 805 -10.62 -21.17 13.15
C SER A 805 -11.74 -20.14 12.98
N GLU A 806 -12.83 -20.23 13.75
CA GLU A 806 -13.91 -19.23 13.73
C GLU A 806 -13.41 -17.84 14.20
N HIS A 807 -12.52 -17.78 15.19
CA HIS A 807 -11.87 -16.53 15.60
C HIS A 807 -10.92 -15.98 14.53
N ASN A 808 -10.13 -16.84 13.87
CA ASN A 808 -9.23 -16.42 12.80
C ASN A 808 -10.03 -15.86 11.61
N ASN A 809 -11.12 -16.53 11.22
CA ASN A 809 -12.03 -16.05 10.16
C ASN A 809 -12.64 -14.68 10.53
N LYS A 810 -13.11 -14.50 11.78
CA LYS A 810 -13.63 -13.21 12.28
C LYS A 810 -12.56 -12.11 12.38
N LEU A 811 -11.30 -12.47 12.58
CA LEU A 811 -10.17 -11.52 12.55
C LEU A 811 -9.80 -11.16 11.12
N GLN A 812 -9.81 -12.11 10.19
CA GLN A 812 -9.55 -11.89 8.77
C GLN A 812 -10.66 -11.07 8.10
N GLU A 813 -11.93 -11.29 8.46
CA GLU A 813 -13.06 -10.43 8.08
C GLU A 813 -12.83 -8.99 8.55
N LYS A 814 -12.47 -8.80 9.84
CA LYS A 814 -12.17 -7.47 10.38
C LYS A 814 -10.97 -6.80 9.70
N LEU A 815 -9.92 -7.55 9.41
CA LEU A 815 -8.75 -7.08 8.66
C LEU A 815 -9.18 -6.58 7.27
N LEU A 816 -9.92 -7.39 6.50
CA LEU A 816 -10.45 -7.00 5.18
C LEU A 816 -11.33 -5.75 5.25
N THR A 817 -12.18 -5.59 6.28
CA THR A 817 -12.98 -4.35 6.45
C THR A 817 -12.12 -3.13 6.79
N ALA A 818 -11.01 -3.31 7.51
CA ALA A 818 -10.07 -2.24 7.81
C ALA A 818 -9.22 -1.85 6.58
N GLU A 819 -8.79 -2.83 5.79
CA GLU A 819 -8.09 -2.65 4.51
C GLU A 819 -8.98 -1.89 3.52
N GLN A 820 -10.25 -2.28 3.36
CA GLN A 820 -11.23 -1.55 2.53
C GLN A 820 -11.50 -0.12 3.03
N LEU A 821 -11.39 0.14 4.34
CA LEU A 821 -11.53 1.49 4.88
C LEU A 821 -10.28 2.34 4.59
N VAL A 822 -9.08 1.75 4.72
CA VAL A 822 -7.81 2.39 4.33
C VAL A 822 -7.77 2.67 2.84
N GLU A 823 -8.20 1.74 1.98
CA GLU A 823 -8.30 1.93 0.53
C GLU A 823 -9.24 3.08 0.17
N LYS A 824 -10.42 3.16 0.80
CA LYS A 824 -11.36 4.29 0.63
C LYS A 824 -10.76 5.61 1.08
N HIS A 825 -10.03 5.64 2.20
CA HIS A 825 -9.34 6.84 2.67
C HIS A 825 -8.18 7.24 1.74
N GLN A 826 -7.43 6.27 1.21
CA GLN A 826 -6.35 6.50 0.24
C GLN A 826 -6.92 7.07 -1.08
N ALA A 827 -7.97 6.47 -1.64
CA ALA A 827 -8.65 6.99 -2.82
C ALA A 827 -9.22 8.40 -2.58
N SER A 828 -9.77 8.66 -1.39
CA SER A 828 -10.25 9.99 -1.01
C SER A 828 -9.10 11.01 -0.91
N LEU A 829 -7.96 10.60 -0.35
CA LEU A 829 -6.76 11.43 -0.24
C LEU A 829 -6.16 11.73 -1.62
N THR A 830 -6.07 10.75 -2.52
CA THR A 830 -5.62 10.94 -3.91
C THR A 830 -6.56 11.88 -4.67
N ASN A 831 -7.88 11.74 -4.50
CA ASN A 831 -8.84 12.67 -5.12
C ASN A 831 -8.68 14.10 -4.59
N LEU A 832 -8.46 14.29 -3.28
CA LEU A 832 -8.16 15.60 -2.70
C LEU A 832 -6.82 16.15 -3.17
N GLN A 833 -5.80 15.31 -3.34
CA GLN A 833 -4.50 15.70 -3.89
C GLN A 833 -4.64 16.18 -5.34
N ILE A 834 -5.33 15.44 -6.21
CA ILE A 834 -5.59 15.83 -7.61
C ILE A 834 -6.36 17.16 -7.67
N VAL A 835 -7.34 17.38 -6.79
CA VAL A 835 -8.08 18.65 -6.70
C VAL A 835 -7.18 19.80 -6.21
N LEU A 836 -6.24 19.55 -5.30
CA LEU A 836 -5.25 20.54 -4.85
C LEU A 836 -4.20 20.85 -5.92
N GLU A 837 -3.74 19.86 -6.66
CA GLU A 837 -2.82 20.01 -7.80
C GLU A 837 -3.49 20.79 -8.93
N GLN A 838 -4.75 20.48 -9.26
CA GLN A 838 -5.53 21.28 -10.22
C GLN A 838 -5.73 22.72 -9.73
N PHE A 839 -6.07 22.94 -8.46
CA PHE A 839 -6.25 24.30 -7.92
C PHE A 839 -4.93 25.10 -7.90
N GLN A 840 -3.79 24.43 -7.67
CA GLN A 840 -2.47 25.04 -7.76
C GLN A 840 -2.13 25.40 -9.21
N ALA A 841 -2.36 24.49 -10.17
CA ALA A 841 -2.15 24.75 -11.60
C ALA A 841 -3.08 25.86 -12.13
N ASP A 842 -4.36 25.88 -11.74
CA ASP A 842 -5.31 26.94 -12.08
C ASP A 842 -4.86 28.30 -11.53
N LYS A 843 -4.31 28.32 -10.29
CA LYS A 843 -3.77 29.56 -9.70
C LYS A 843 -2.44 30.00 -10.28
N GLU A 844 -1.57 29.07 -10.67
CA GLU A 844 -0.36 29.40 -11.42
C GLU A 844 -0.70 29.97 -12.80
N ASN A 845 -1.69 29.39 -13.50
CA ASN A 845 -2.23 29.91 -14.75
C ASN A 845 -2.91 31.29 -14.62
N GLU A 846 -3.61 31.57 -13.51
CA GLU A 846 -4.17 32.88 -13.20
C GLU A 846 -3.06 33.92 -12.94
N ILE A 847 -1.98 33.51 -12.26
CA ILE A 847 -0.81 34.36 -12.00
C ILE A 847 -0.02 34.63 -13.29
N THR A 848 0.21 33.65 -14.16
CA THR A 848 0.92 33.86 -15.43
C THR A 848 0.14 34.76 -16.36
N GLN A 849 -1.19 34.58 -16.50
CA GLN A 849 -2.05 35.50 -17.26
C GLN A 849 -2.03 36.93 -16.68
N GLY A 850 -2.02 37.06 -15.35
CA GLY A 850 -1.86 38.36 -14.68
C GLY A 850 -0.51 39.02 -14.94
N LEU A 851 0.57 38.24 -14.96
CA LEU A 851 1.92 38.71 -15.29
C LEU A 851 2.05 39.09 -16.77
N GLU A 852 1.51 38.30 -17.69
CA GLU A 852 1.47 38.61 -19.12
C GLU A 852 0.70 39.91 -19.40
N PHE A 853 -0.46 40.09 -18.74
CA PHE A 853 -1.23 41.34 -18.84
C PHE A 853 -0.42 42.55 -18.35
N LEU A 854 0.19 42.45 -17.16
CA LEU A 854 1.01 43.52 -16.58
C LEU A 854 2.27 43.81 -17.42
N GLN A 855 2.90 42.79 -17.99
CA GLN A 855 4.03 42.94 -18.90
C GLN A 855 3.59 43.58 -20.22
N GLY A 856 2.40 43.25 -20.72
CA GLY A 856 1.78 43.92 -21.87
C GLY A 856 1.48 45.40 -21.63
N GLU A 857 0.89 45.75 -20.48
CA GLU A 857 0.64 47.14 -20.09
C GLU A 857 1.96 47.93 -19.89
N LEU A 858 2.97 47.31 -19.25
CA LEU A 858 4.31 47.88 -19.09
C LEU A 858 5.00 48.11 -20.45
N ASN A 859 4.94 47.15 -21.36
CA ASN A 859 5.47 47.27 -22.71
C ASN A 859 4.76 48.37 -23.51
N ASN A 860 3.43 48.48 -23.41
CA ASN A 860 2.66 49.58 -24.01
C ASN A 860 3.06 50.94 -23.42
N SER A 861 3.32 51.01 -22.11
CA SER A 861 3.83 52.22 -21.46
C SER A 861 5.24 52.59 -21.94
N TYR A 862 6.14 51.61 -22.11
CA TYR A 862 7.47 51.85 -22.68
C TYR A 862 7.41 52.27 -24.16
N ALA A 863 6.56 51.65 -24.97
CA ALA A 863 6.34 52.04 -26.37
C ALA A 863 5.87 53.50 -26.46
N LYS A 864 4.86 53.87 -25.68
CA LYS A 864 4.35 55.25 -25.60
C LYS A 864 5.39 56.24 -25.05
N ASN A 865 6.24 55.82 -24.11
CA ASN A 865 7.35 56.64 -23.63
C ASN A 865 8.41 56.84 -24.72
N ASN A 866 8.70 55.82 -25.53
CA ASN A 866 9.60 55.92 -26.68
C ASN A 866 9.03 56.83 -27.78
N GLU A 867 7.73 56.73 -28.09
CA GLU A 867 7.03 57.69 -28.97
C GLU A 867 7.17 59.13 -28.44
N LEU A 868 6.91 59.35 -27.14
CA LEU A 868 7.06 60.65 -26.51
C LEU A 868 8.51 61.16 -26.60
N CYS A 869 9.51 60.34 -26.31
CA CYS A 869 10.93 60.67 -26.50
C CYS A 869 11.26 61.03 -27.97
N GLN A 870 10.71 60.32 -28.96
CA GLN A 870 10.87 60.67 -30.38
C GLN A 870 10.20 62.01 -30.74
N THR A 871 9.01 62.30 -30.19
CA THR A 871 8.37 63.62 -30.38
C THR A 871 9.15 64.74 -29.69
N ILE A 872 9.73 64.49 -28.50
CA ILE A 872 10.59 65.45 -27.80
C ILE A 872 11.87 65.71 -28.59
N ASN A 873 12.53 64.66 -29.11
CA ASN A 873 13.76 64.80 -29.89
C ASN A 873 13.52 65.54 -31.22
N SER A 874 12.40 65.28 -31.91
CA SER A 874 12.04 66.00 -33.13
C SER A 874 11.63 67.46 -32.85
N LEU A 875 10.93 67.75 -31.74
CA LEU A 875 10.65 69.12 -31.30
C LEU A 875 11.93 69.87 -30.86
N GLN A 876 12.89 69.19 -30.22
CA GLN A 876 14.21 69.76 -29.91
C GLN A 876 15.00 70.06 -31.19
N HIS A 877 14.94 69.18 -32.20
CA HIS A 877 15.58 69.42 -33.49
C HIS A 877 14.94 70.61 -34.23
N GLN A 878 13.61 70.71 -34.26
CA GLN A 878 12.90 71.88 -34.80
C GLN A 878 13.22 73.17 -34.03
N LEU A 879 13.41 73.09 -32.71
CA LEU A 879 13.80 74.24 -31.88
C LEU A 879 15.25 74.67 -32.18
N ALA A 880 16.17 73.72 -32.37
CA ALA A 880 17.54 73.99 -32.80
C ALA A 880 17.57 74.62 -34.20
N GLU A 881 16.84 74.05 -35.17
CA GLU A 881 16.70 74.59 -36.53
C GLU A 881 16.09 75.99 -36.50
N ALA A 882 15.02 76.23 -35.72
CA ALA A 882 14.43 77.55 -35.55
C ALA A 882 15.39 78.55 -34.88
N ARG A 883 16.24 78.10 -33.95
CA ARG A 883 17.27 78.92 -33.30
C ARG A 883 18.41 79.26 -34.26
N ASP A 884 18.83 78.34 -35.10
CA ASP A 884 19.88 78.58 -36.10
C ASP A 884 19.35 79.45 -37.26
N ASN A 885 18.09 79.28 -37.67
CA ASN A 885 17.40 80.20 -38.57
C ASN A 885 17.24 81.60 -37.95
N LEU A 886 16.96 81.72 -36.65
CA LEU A 886 16.93 83.01 -35.95
C LEU A 886 18.33 83.65 -35.85
N SER A 887 19.37 82.84 -35.65
CA SER A 887 20.78 83.26 -35.66
C SER A 887 21.21 83.75 -37.05
N ALA A 888 20.79 83.05 -38.11
CA ALA A 888 20.99 83.46 -39.49
C ALA A 888 20.23 84.76 -39.80
N ALA A 889 18.98 84.90 -39.37
CA ALA A 889 18.20 86.12 -39.51
C ALA A 889 18.80 87.31 -38.74
N ALA A 890 19.36 87.07 -37.55
CA ALA A 890 20.09 88.09 -36.80
C ALA A 890 21.35 88.55 -37.54
N ARG A 891 22.17 87.62 -38.06
CA ARG A 891 23.32 87.95 -38.92
C ARG A 891 22.90 88.72 -40.18
N LEU A 892 21.82 88.32 -40.84
CA LEU A 892 21.29 89.01 -42.01
C LEU A 892 20.79 90.43 -41.66
N SER A 893 20.24 90.62 -40.45
CA SER A 893 19.85 91.92 -39.92
C SER A 893 21.07 92.81 -39.61
N ASP A 894 22.16 92.23 -39.08
CA ASP A 894 23.43 92.95 -38.85
C ASP A 894 24.09 93.34 -40.19
N GLU A 895 24.11 92.44 -41.17
CA GLU A 895 24.57 92.75 -42.53
C GLU A 895 23.70 93.83 -43.18
N LEU A 896 22.38 93.74 -43.08
CA LEU A 896 21.46 94.76 -43.60
C LEU A 896 21.65 96.10 -42.88
N HIS A 897 21.92 96.11 -41.57
CA HIS A 897 22.25 97.32 -40.83
C HIS A 897 23.58 97.93 -41.29
N GLN A 898 24.63 97.12 -41.47
CA GLN A 898 25.88 97.58 -42.07
C GLN A 898 25.68 98.13 -43.48
N LYS A 899 24.90 97.46 -44.34
CA LYS A 899 24.55 97.97 -45.67
C LYS A 899 23.79 99.29 -45.59
N THR A 900 22.84 99.40 -44.67
CA THR A 900 22.08 100.64 -44.42
C THR A 900 23.01 101.79 -44.00
N LEU A 901 23.95 101.54 -43.08
CA LEU A 901 24.98 102.52 -42.70
C LEU A 901 25.90 102.90 -43.88
N THR A 902 26.28 101.95 -44.75
CA THR A 902 27.05 102.30 -45.96
C THR A 902 26.22 103.08 -46.98
N ILE A 903 24.91 102.83 -47.09
CA ILE A 903 23.99 103.60 -47.93
C ILE A 903 23.82 105.01 -47.37
N GLU A 904 23.72 105.17 -46.05
CA GLU A 904 23.65 106.46 -45.37
C GLU A 904 24.95 107.27 -45.54
N GLN A 905 26.11 106.63 -45.41
CA GLN A 905 27.41 107.23 -45.71
C GLN A 905 27.56 107.62 -47.19
N LEU A 906 27.09 106.78 -48.12
CA LEU A 906 27.08 107.09 -49.55
C LEU A 906 26.10 108.22 -49.89
N ASN A 907 24.93 108.26 -49.24
CA ASN A 907 23.97 109.35 -49.38
C ASN A 907 24.55 110.67 -48.87
N LEU A 908 25.21 110.67 -47.71
CA LEU A 908 25.94 111.84 -47.19
C LEU A 908 27.07 112.27 -48.15
N LYS A 909 27.80 111.32 -48.75
CA LYS A 909 28.83 111.63 -49.76
C LYS A 909 28.23 112.17 -51.06
N VAL A 910 27.06 111.70 -51.47
CA VAL A 910 26.29 112.23 -52.61
C VAL A 910 25.74 113.62 -52.30
N GLU A 911 25.26 113.87 -51.07
CA GLU A 911 24.82 115.19 -50.63
C GLU A 911 26.00 116.19 -50.57
N GLU A 912 27.16 115.77 -50.07
CA GLU A 912 28.41 116.55 -50.11
C GLU A 912 28.84 116.86 -51.55
N LEU A 913 28.81 115.88 -52.46
CA LEU A 913 29.11 116.06 -53.88
C LEU A 913 28.07 116.94 -54.60
N LEU A 914 26.79 116.89 -54.20
CA LEU A 914 25.75 117.80 -54.67
C LEU A 914 25.95 119.21 -54.11
N GLU A 915 26.45 119.35 -52.89
CA GLU A 915 26.81 120.66 -52.31
C GLU A 915 28.05 121.25 -53.02
N GLU A 916 29.06 120.43 -53.33
CA GLU A 916 30.18 120.82 -54.19
C GLU A 916 29.72 121.20 -55.60
N LEU A 917 28.82 120.42 -56.21
CA LEU A 917 28.24 120.73 -57.52
C LEU A 917 27.48 122.06 -57.47
N ASN A 918 26.63 122.29 -56.47
CA ASN A 918 25.94 123.56 -56.26
C ASN A 918 26.92 124.72 -56.04
N LYS A 919 28.04 124.52 -55.32
CA LYS A 919 29.12 125.50 -55.17
C LYS A 919 29.87 125.78 -56.48
N ARG A 920 29.88 124.85 -57.45
CA ARG A 920 30.42 125.06 -58.81
C ARG A 920 29.41 125.73 -59.73
N ASP A 921 28.13 125.34 -59.66
CA ASP A 921 27.03 125.96 -60.40
C ASP A 921 26.76 127.40 -59.98
N ALA A 922 26.94 127.72 -58.69
CA ALA A 922 26.93 129.10 -58.20
C ALA A 922 28.02 129.94 -58.88
N LYS A 923 29.26 129.42 -58.96
CA LYS A 923 30.38 130.08 -59.64
C LYS A 923 30.15 130.21 -61.16
N LEU A 924 29.54 129.20 -61.80
CA LEU A 924 29.12 129.28 -63.20
C LEU A 924 28.05 130.36 -63.41
N LYS A 925 27.08 130.50 -62.48
CA LYS A 925 26.04 131.53 -62.53
C LYS A 925 26.61 132.93 -62.31
N GLU A 926 27.64 133.10 -61.49
CA GLU A 926 28.38 134.38 -61.39
C GLU A 926 29.08 134.73 -62.71
N VAL A 927 29.79 133.78 -63.31
CA VAL A 927 30.50 133.96 -64.60
C VAL A 927 29.54 134.28 -65.76
N ASN A 928 28.32 133.74 -65.75
CA ASN A 928 27.35 133.90 -66.85
C ASN A 928 26.65 135.28 -66.91
N ASN A 929 26.87 136.17 -65.93
CA ASN A 929 26.21 137.50 -65.90
C ASN A 929 26.79 138.54 -66.88
N GLY A 930 27.71 138.16 -67.78
CA GLY A 930 28.32 139.04 -68.78
C GLY A 930 27.51 139.27 -70.07
N GLY A 931 26.40 138.56 -70.27
CA GLY A 931 25.66 138.50 -71.54
C GLY A 931 24.85 139.75 -71.93
N LYS A 932 25.51 140.87 -72.27
CA LYS A 932 24.87 142.04 -72.90
C LYS A 932 25.44 142.33 -74.29
N VAL A 933 24.79 141.78 -75.32
CA VAL A 933 25.14 142.01 -76.74
C VAL A 933 24.95 143.50 -77.09
N ASP A 934 25.94 144.11 -77.73
CA ASP A 934 25.93 145.53 -78.06
C ASP A 934 24.81 145.89 -79.06
N LYS A 935 24.00 146.89 -78.70
CA LYS A 935 22.90 147.43 -79.51
C LYS A 935 23.40 148.00 -80.84
N CYS A 936 24.63 148.55 -80.89
CA CYS A 936 25.24 149.01 -82.14
C CYS A 936 25.59 147.86 -83.09
N LEU A 937 25.99 146.70 -82.56
CA LEU A 937 26.31 145.51 -83.35
C LEU A 937 25.04 144.96 -84.03
N VAL A 938 23.97 144.76 -83.25
CA VAL A 938 22.66 144.29 -83.76
C VAL A 938 22.09 145.26 -84.79
N THR A 939 22.21 146.57 -84.57
CA THR A 939 21.72 147.60 -85.51
C THR A 939 22.46 147.55 -86.85
N ASN A 940 23.80 147.50 -86.85
CA ASN A 940 24.58 147.39 -88.09
C ASN A 940 24.29 146.08 -88.85
N MET A 941 24.08 144.98 -88.11
CA MET A 941 23.76 143.68 -88.69
C MET A 941 22.38 143.65 -89.36
N LEU A 942 21.39 144.34 -88.77
CA LEU A 942 20.07 144.54 -89.36
C LEU A 942 20.11 145.46 -90.60
N CYS A 943 20.94 146.52 -90.56
CA CYS A 943 21.19 147.37 -91.74
C CYS A 943 21.79 146.58 -92.90
N ASN A 944 22.76 145.68 -92.64
CA ASN A 944 23.33 144.80 -93.66
C ASN A 944 22.28 143.84 -94.26
N PHE A 945 21.37 143.29 -93.44
CA PHE A 945 20.27 142.45 -93.92
C PHE A 945 19.31 143.19 -94.88
N LEU A 946 19.00 144.46 -94.58
CA LEU A 946 18.12 145.29 -95.41
C LEU A 946 18.80 145.79 -96.70
N THR A 947 20.08 146.18 -96.64
CA THR A 947 20.80 146.84 -97.74
C THR A 947 21.43 145.85 -98.75
N ALA A 948 21.57 144.57 -98.40
CA ALA A 948 22.16 143.55 -99.28
C ALA A 948 21.31 143.24 -100.55
N PRO A 949 21.84 143.36 -101.78
CA PRO A 949 21.05 143.20 -103.02
C PRO A 949 20.65 141.77 -103.44
N SER A 950 20.98 140.71 -102.69
CA SER A 950 20.75 139.33 -103.15
C SER A 950 20.35 138.32 -102.05
N ARG A 951 19.50 137.36 -102.41
CA ARG A 951 18.84 136.41 -101.49
C ARG A 951 19.76 135.46 -100.69
N PRO A 952 20.87 134.88 -101.21
CA PRO A 952 21.70 133.97 -100.40
C PRO A 952 22.46 134.71 -99.28
N ALA A 953 23.00 135.90 -99.56
CA ALA A 953 23.62 136.75 -98.55
C ALA A 953 22.63 137.14 -97.44
N ARG A 954 21.36 137.38 -97.80
CA ARG A 954 20.29 137.65 -96.83
C ARG A 954 19.96 136.44 -95.93
N ARG A 955 20.15 135.19 -96.40
CA ARG A 955 20.06 133.99 -95.54
C ARG A 955 21.26 133.87 -94.60
N GLN A 956 22.49 134.07 -95.09
CA GLN A 956 23.68 134.04 -94.22
C GLN A 956 23.62 135.12 -93.13
N ALA A 957 23.19 136.35 -93.46
CA ALA A 957 22.96 137.40 -92.48
C ALA A 957 21.95 136.96 -91.40
N LEU A 958 20.83 136.33 -91.78
CA LEU A 958 19.86 135.76 -90.84
C LEU A 958 20.44 134.63 -89.99
N GLN A 959 21.25 133.74 -90.57
CA GLN A 959 21.82 132.58 -89.88
C GLN A 959 22.83 133.00 -88.80
N VAL A 960 23.67 133.99 -89.08
CA VAL A 960 24.57 134.57 -88.07
C VAL A 960 23.80 135.42 -87.05
N LEU A 961 22.70 136.09 -87.44
CA LEU A 961 21.88 136.86 -86.51
C LEU A 961 21.10 135.93 -85.54
N ALA A 962 20.68 134.74 -86.01
CA ALA A 962 20.08 133.69 -85.18
C ALA A 962 21.09 132.96 -84.27
N SER A 963 22.40 133.02 -84.55
CA SER A 963 23.45 132.55 -83.64
C SER A 963 23.94 133.60 -82.66
N VAL A 964 23.92 134.90 -83.02
CA VAL A 964 24.32 136.00 -82.12
C VAL A 964 23.22 136.35 -81.09
N ILE A 965 22.00 135.88 -81.29
CA ILE A 965 20.84 136.08 -80.40
C ILE A 965 20.40 134.74 -79.74
N ASP A 966 21.19 133.67 -79.88
CA ASP A 966 20.94 132.32 -79.30
C ASP A 966 19.49 131.82 -79.47
N MET A 967 18.92 132.02 -80.67
CA MET A 967 17.54 131.65 -80.95
C MET A 967 17.32 130.14 -80.81
N SER A 968 16.24 129.74 -80.11
CA SER A 968 15.94 128.34 -79.78
C SER A 968 15.79 127.46 -81.02
N SER A 969 15.96 126.14 -80.88
CA SER A 969 15.75 125.18 -81.97
C SER A 969 14.32 125.23 -82.54
N GLY A 970 13.31 125.47 -81.70
CA GLY A 970 11.92 125.67 -82.11
C GLY A 970 11.71 126.95 -82.93
N ASP A 971 12.40 128.04 -82.59
CA ASP A 971 12.34 129.29 -83.36
C ASP A 971 13.15 129.21 -84.66
N ARG A 972 14.27 128.47 -84.66
CA ARG A 972 15.02 128.11 -85.88
C ARG A 972 14.18 127.25 -86.83
N GLN A 973 13.37 126.31 -86.31
CA GLN A 973 12.36 125.60 -87.10
C GLN A 973 11.29 126.55 -87.66
N ARG A 974 10.75 127.48 -86.85
CA ARG A 974 9.76 128.48 -87.31
C ARG A 974 10.28 129.44 -88.38
N ILE A 975 11.59 129.71 -88.39
CA ILE A 975 12.29 130.53 -89.41
C ILE A 975 12.74 129.67 -90.61
N GLY A 976 12.57 128.35 -90.56
CA GLY A 976 12.81 127.42 -91.67
C GLY A 976 14.27 127.02 -91.86
N LEU A 977 15.01 126.85 -90.75
CA LEU A 977 16.45 126.56 -90.76
C LEU A 977 16.83 125.11 -90.39
N GLU A 978 15.93 124.30 -89.81
CA GLU A 978 16.16 122.88 -89.45
C GLU A 978 14.86 122.04 -89.62
N PRO A 979 14.93 120.74 -89.97
CA PRO A 979 13.78 119.81 -89.96
C PRO A 979 13.57 119.13 -88.59
N SER A 980 12.59 118.21 -88.48
CA SER A 980 12.20 117.56 -87.21
C SER A 980 12.46 116.05 -87.19
N GLN A 981 12.79 115.50 -86.02
CA GLN A 981 13.19 114.10 -85.80
C GLN A 981 12.03 113.18 -85.38
N ALA A 982 12.19 111.87 -85.60
CA ALA A 982 11.51 110.78 -84.90
C ALA A 982 12.36 109.50 -84.93
N PHE A 983 12.35 108.71 -83.84
CA PHE A 983 13.01 107.41 -83.62
C PHE A 983 14.55 107.31 -83.74
N ASN A 984 15.17 106.69 -82.73
CA ASN A 984 16.53 106.16 -82.75
C ASN A 984 16.51 104.74 -82.14
N PRO A 985 16.90 103.67 -82.87
CA PRO A 985 16.68 102.29 -82.44
C PRO A 985 17.93 101.66 -81.77
N ASN A 986 18.31 102.15 -80.58
CA ASN A 986 19.43 101.58 -79.80
C ASN A 986 19.21 101.80 -78.27
N GLN A 987 18.27 101.05 -77.67
CA GLN A 987 18.20 100.87 -76.21
C GLN A 987 18.73 99.49 -75.82
N SER A 988 19.35 99.39 -74.65
CA SER A 988 20.04 98.18 -74.19
C SER A 988 19.13 97.24 -73.43
N LEU A 989 19.38 95.93 -73.51
CA LEU A 989 18.57 94.87 -72.89
C LEU A 989 18.36 95.09 -71.37
N SER A 990 19.34 95.68 -70.69
CA SER A 990 19.28 96.00 -69.25
C SER A 990 18.17 97.00 -68.89
N GLU A 991 17.86 97.94 -69.78
CA GLU A 991 16.86 98.99 -69.55
C GLU A 991 15.44 98.40 -69.55
N ALA A 992 15.18 97.48 -70.49
CA ALA A 992 13.94 96.69 -70.53
C ALA A 992 13.79 95.74 -69.33
N PHE A 993 14.90 95.25 -68.75
CA PHE A 993 14.86 94.38 -67.56
C PHE A 993 14.57 95.15 -66.27
N VAL A 994 15.13 96.36 -66.11
CA VAL A 994 14.76 97.26 -65.00
C VAL A 994 13.28 97.64 -65.08
N GLN A 995 12.80 98.02 -66.27
CA GLN A 995 11.40 98.37 -66.50
C GLN A 995 10.43 97.18 -66.28
N PHE A 996 10.92 95.93 -66.29
CA PHE A 996 10.12 94.76 -65.89
C PHE A 996 9.99 94.66 -64.37
N LEU A 997 11.12 94.75 -63.63
CA LEU A 997 11.15 94.64 -62.16
C LEU A 997 10.37 95.77 -61.46
N GLU A 998 10.35 96.98 -62.02
CA GLU A 998 9.56 98.10 -61.49
C GLU A 998 8.04 97.85 -61.57
N ASN A 999 7.56 97.03 -62.51
CA ASN A 999 6.13 96.78 -62.69
C ASN A 999 5.58 95.68 -61.76
N GLU A 1000 6.37 94.70 -61.36
CA GLU A 1000 5.92 93.58 -60.52
C GLU A 1000 6.00 93.88 -59.00
N SER A 1001 6.71 94.94 -58.60
CA SER A 1001 7.09 95.23 -57.21
C SER A 1001 6.06 96.05 -56.40
N SER A 1002 4.79 96.17 -56.81
CA SER A 1002 3.78 97.01 -56.13
C SER A 1002 2.61 96.20 -55.52
N PRO A 1003 2.37 96.25 -54.19
CA PRO A 1003 1.47 95.31 -53.52
C PRO A 1003 0.01 95.78 -53.43
N ARG A 1004 -0.95 94.82 -53.47
CA ARG A 1004 -2.34 95.00 -53.00
C ARG A 1004 -2.88 93.75 -52.27
N PRO A 1005 -3.89 93.88 -51.37
CA PRO A 1005 -4.04 92.96 -50.24
C PRO A 1005 -5.26 92.01 -50.28
N ASN A 1006 -5.19 90.96 -49.45
CA ASN A 1006 -6.25 90.19 -48.78
C ASN A 1006 -7.71 90.25 -49.30
N THR A 1007 -8.30 89.07 -49.57
CA THR A 1007 -9.35 88.48 -48.69
C THR A 1007 -9.70 87.01 -49.02
N GLN A 1008 -9.57 86.15 -48.01
CA GLN A 1008 -10.55 85.13 -47.54
C GLN A 1008 -11.26 84.13 -48.51
N THR A 1009 -11.00 82.84 -48.21
CA THR A 1009 -11.97 81.73 -48.01
C THR A 1009 -12.65 80.96 -49.17
N SER A 1010 -12.86 79.68 -48.85
CA SER A 1010 -13.86 78.71 -49.35
C SER A 1010 -13.50 77.78 -50.52
N THR A 1011 -13.80 76.50 -50.28
CA THR A 1011 -13.73 75.31 -51.14
C THR A 1011 -15.13 75.01 -51.74
N PRO A 1012 -15.38 73.93 -52.50
CA PRO A 1012 -14.50 73.02 -53.28
C PRO A 1012 -14.97 72.87 -54.76
N VAL A 1013 -14.36 71.97 -55.56
CA VAL A 1013 -15.02 70.79 -56.19
C VAL A 1013 -14.15 70.08 -57.25
N SER A 1014 -14.07 68.77 -57.11
CA SER A 1014 -13.51 67.71 -57.99
C SER A 1014 -13.85 67.80 -59.49
N ARG A 1015 -12.96 67.29 -60.39
CA ARG A 1015 -13.15 65.97 -61.10
C ARG A 1015 -12.32 65.74 -62.40
N ARG A 1016 -11.35 64.80 -62.37
CA ARG A 1016 -10.84 63.94 -63.50
C ARG A 1016 -10.10 64.65 -64.68
N THR A 1017 -9.32 64.01 -65.57
CA THR A 1017 -8.80 62.61 -65.72
C THR A 1017 -7.47 62.56 -66.51
N SER A 1018 -6.56 61.68 -66.06
CA SER A 1018 -5.62 60.75 -66.75
C SER A 1018 -5.05 60.89 -68.19
N THR A 1019 -3.91 60.19 -68.37
CA THR A 1019 -3.33 59.48 -69.56
C THR A 1019 -2.44 60.19 -70.61
N THR A 1020 -1.13 59.81 -70.61
CA THR A 1020 -0.21 59.45 -71.74
C THR A 1020 0.10 60.49 -72.84
N THR A 1021 1.31 60.65 -73.41
CA THR A 1021 2.41 59.70 -73.75
C THR A 1021 3.83 60.32 -73.72
N SER A 1022 4.87 59.50 -73.53
CA SER A 1022 6.33 59.79 -73.74
C SER A 1022 6.73 59.83 -75.25
N PRO A 1023 8.00 60.03 -75.73
CA PRO A 1023 9.30 59.56 -75.15
C PRO A 1023 10.62 60.37 -75.38
N LEU A 1024 11.71 59.95 -74.68
CA LEU A 1024 13.17 60.08 -75.00
C LEU A 1024 13.77 61.53 -75.07
N ILE A 1025 14.98 61.86 -74.58
CA ILE A 1025 16.29 61.16 -74.50
C ILE A 1025 17.05 61.49 -73.17
N PHE A 1026 17.94 60.59 -72.70
CA PHE A 1026 18.88 60.69 -71.54
C PHE A 1026 20.34 61.00 -72.01
N PRO A 1027 21.40 61.22 -71.18
CA PRO A 1027 21.59 60.95 -69.73
C PRO A 1027 22.25 62.14 -68.95
N GLU A 1028 22.83 62.07 -67.73
CA GLU A 1028 23.16 60.96 -66.79
C GLU A 1028 23.28 61.42 -65.30
N THR A 1029 23.06 60.49 -64.35
CA THR A 1029 23.51 60.37 -62.92
C THR A 1029 23.57 61.59 -61.95
N ALA A 1030 23.26 61.47 -60.64
CA ALA A 1030 22.72 60.36 -59.81
C ALA A 1030 21.99 60.88 -58.54
N LEU A 1031 21.23 60.01 -57.85
CA LEU A 1031 20.44 60.25 -56.62
C LEU A 1031 20.90 59.30 -55.48
N PRO A 1032 20.46 59.51 -54.21
CA PRO A 1032 19.27 58.80 -53.70
C PRO A 1032 18.35 59.66 -52.78
N SER A 1033 17.33 59.05 -52.14
CA SER A 1033 16.12 59.73 -51.61
C SER A 1033 15.59 59.21 -50.26
N LEU A 1034 14.67 59.98 -49.64
CA LEU A 1034 13.86 59.60 -48.46
C LEU A 1034 12.87 58.43 -48.72
N PRO A 1035 12.43 57.75 -47.65
CA PRO A 1035 11.11 57.12 -47.53
C PRO A 1035 10.19 57.78 -46.47
N GLN A 1036 8.88 57.49 -46.50
CA GLN A 1036 7.91 57.83 -45.45
C GLN A 1036 6.80 56.75 -45.31
N PHE A 1037 5.93 56.90 -44.30
CA PHE A 1037 5.10 55.86 -43.65
C PHE A 1037 3.93 55.22 -44.47
N PRO A 1038 3.42 54.04 -44.05
CA PRO A 1038 2.38 53.25 -44.74
C PRO A 1038 0.94 53.41 -44.18
N PRO A 1039 -0.10 52.88 -44.87
CA PRO A 1039 -1.47 52.73 -44.37
C PRO A 1039 -1.92 51.27 -44.12
N MET A 1040 -3.17 51.10 -43.64
CA MET A 1040 -3.72 49.88 -43.03
C MET A 1040 -4.36 48.81 -43.96
N THR A 1041 -4.59 47.62 -43.36
CA THR A 1041 -5.54 46.51 -43.67
C THR A 1041 -6.90 46.93 -44.29
N PRO A 1042 -7.66 46.07 -45.05
CA PRO A 1042 -8.09 44.73 -44.59
C PRO A 1042 -8.46 43.60 -45.62
N GLY A 1043 -8.32 42.34 -45.16
CA GLY A 1043 -9.38 41.32 -45.10
C GLY A 1043 -9.97 40.61 -46.35
N SER A 1044 -10.16 39.29 -46.20
CA SER A 1044 -11.32 38.47 -46.64
C SER A 1044 -11.23 37.55 -47.89
N MET A 1045 -11.66 36.29 -47.67
CA MET A 1045 -12.24 35.29 -48.61
C MET A 1045 -11.37 34.52 -49.63
N LEU A 1046 -11.71 33.21 -49.73
CA LEU A 1046 -11.37 32.20 -50.77
C LEU A 1046 -9.88 31.77 -50.85
N LYS A 1047 -9.52 30.49 -51.08
CA LYS A 1047 -10.29 29.25 -51.34
C LYS A 1047 -9.38 28.00 -51.19
N ASP A 1048 -9.94 26.86 -50.79
CA ASP A 1048 -9.64 25.44 -51.19
C ASP A 1048 -9.86 24.46 -50.00
N VAL A 1049 -10.96 23.69 -49.84
CA VAL A 1049 -11.53 22.65 -50.74
C VAL A 1049 -10.40 21.73 -51.25
N LEU A 1050 -10.21 20.46 -50.85
CA LEU A 1050 -11.09 19.38 -50.34
C LEU A 1050 -10.20 18.20 -49.87
N HIS A 1051 -10.35 17.60 -48.67
CA HIS A 1051 -10.97 16.27 -48.39
C HIS A 1051 -10.57 15.92 -46.93
N SER A 1052 -11.46 15.74 -45.93
CA SER A 1052 -12.47 14.69 -45.67
C SER A 1052 -11.98 13.63 -44.67
N ASP A 1053 -12.72 13.45 -43.57
CA ASP A 1053 -12.33 12.71 -42.36
C ASP A 1053 -12.39 11.18 -42.48
N SER A 1054 -11.66 10.49 -41.59
CA SER A 1054 -11.92 9.11 -41.11
C SER A 1054 -11.21 8.90 -39.76
#